data_AF-A0A8K0M9S6-F1
#
_entry.id   AF-A0A8K0M9S6-F1
#
_cell.length_a   1.000
_cell.length_b   1.000
_cell.length_c   1.000
_cell.angle_alpha   90.00
_cell.angle_beta   90.00
_cell.angle_gamma   90.00
#
_symmetry.space_group_name_H-M   'P 1'
#
loop_
_entity.id
_entity.type
_entity.pdbx_description
1 polymer ?
#
loop_
_entity_poly.entity_id
_entity_poly.type
_entity_poly.pdbx_seq_one_letter_code
_entity_poly.pdbx_strand_id
1 'polypeptide(L)'
;IGTVRAAECAATVAQQFPDIRFALMIGIGGGIPSRKFDIRLGDIAVSIPRDGHPGVIEYDYGKHERDGKFVLKGSLDKPPPILISADGSLEEDEEMDESPLSAILEGITNKPRYARPKSDDVLFEPTFHHVNEGDDCSGCEASSEKKIMPRKAREEEIKVHRGLILSGSAVVRNPDDRARLCRNNETAICFEMEAAGIMDTIPCLVVRGICDYADTHKNDDWHRYAAATAAAYGKAILTKVHMSELEQTRRMGAILENAEHILIVEQRLKEVGNDRSDILRWLTPVNWISQHYIHSQKREPDSGQWFLNSPMFKQWLQAASGTLLCHGFPGAGKTIMTSVIIDYLESEICNISTQTPNANSVVIFLYCDFQQTAQFTSVHILEILLKHFLLARFHMDSVMEMASPNGTLATIETLPKREAAYQEIYAKTIQRISGQSEEYQFIARRILEWVVCALRPLTIMELREALSIKLGASQLDEGDFYSTEIMVEACKGLVTIEGAIVHLLHHTAREYLDSNFCLLWQLSNQAIPVMPEIANTMGNKIARDAAHQHITLACITYLSFSIFESGPCLERSELDQRHRSNKFYNYASCYWGRHLQCSGPHISGIVAGQNMTSFVRSIPNVTASYQQLLDHHPRRLNILLPSDSQIWTTPLHLAAFFGYCSVVKLLLGKNADIEATDDSGGTALSVTAQRGHVAVVQLLL
;
A
#
# COMPACT_ATOMS: atom_id res chain seq x y z
N ILE A 1 -21.35 25.02 25.45
CA ILE A 1 -21.69 24.73 24.05
C ILE A 1 -21.69 23.20 23.96
N GLY A 2 -21.76 22.52 22.81
CA GLY A 2 -21.93 21.05 22.79
C GLY A 2 -21.15 20.40 21.65
N THR A 3 -21.00 19.08 21.70
CA THR A 3 -20.11 18.31 20.82
C THR A 3 -20.45 18.48 19.34
N VAL A 4 -21.74 18.55 18.98
CA VAL A 4 -22.21 18.73 17.58
C VAL A 4 -21.71 20.02 16.95
N ARG A 5 -21.89 21.16 17.61
CA ARG A 5 -21.44 22.47 17.07
C ARG A 5 -19.92 22.56 17.01
N ALA A 6 -19.24 21.89 17.95
CA ALA A 6 -17.80 21.81 17.97
C ALA A 6 -17.27 20.99 16.77
N ALA A 7 -17.94 19.88 16.44
CA ALA A 7 -17.61 19.05 15.28
C ALA A 7 -17.83 19.79 13.94
N GLU A 8 -18.94 20.51 13.77
CA GLU A 8 -19.19 21.32 12.58
C GLU A 8 -18.09 22.38 12.36
N CYS A 9 -17.67 23.03 13.45
CA CYS A 9 -16.59 24.00 13.42
C CYS A 9 -15.25 23.33 13.07
N ALA A 10 -14.91 22.21 13.71
CA ALA A 10 -13.68 21.48 13.46
C ALA A 10 -13.59 20.99 12.01
N ALA A 11 -14.67 20.44 11.45
CA ALA A 11 -14.73 20.02 10.07
C ALA A 11 -14.50 21.18 9.09
N THR A 12 -15.16 22.32 9.35
CA THR A 12 -15.01 23.53 8.53
C THR A 12 -13.58 24.05 8.56
N VAL A 13 -12.97 24.11 9.76
CA VAL A 13 -11.58 24.57 9.94
C VAL A 13 -10.60 23.62 9.26
N ALA A 14 -10.76 22.30 9.43
CA ALA A 14 -9.89 21.30 8.83
C ALA A 14 -9.91 21.39 7.28
N GLN A 15 -11.09 21.60 6.69
CA GLN A 15 -11.25 21.74 5.24
C GLN A 15 -10.72 23.07 4.69
N GLN A 16 -10.98 24.18 5.38
CA GLN A 16 -10.58 25.52 4.89
C GLN A 16 -9.10 25.81 5.12
N PHE A 17 -8.48 25.20 6.13
CA PHE A 17 -7.10 25.46 6.52
C PHE A 17 -6.27 24.15 6.52
N PRO A 18 -5.92 23.62 5.35
CA PRO A 18 -5.24 22.32 5.22
C PRO A 18 -3.83 22.31 5.83
N ASP A 19 -3.21 23.47 6.02
CA ASP A 19 -1.91 23.60 6.69
C ASP A 19 -1.99 23.55 8.22
N ILE A 20 -3.21 23.47 8.76
CA ILE A 20 -3.57 22.74 9.98
C ILE A 20 -2.52 21.73 10.50
N ARG A 21 -1.95 21.82 11.69
CA ARG A 21 -1.15 20.70 12.27
C ARG A 21 -1.75 20.11 13.54
N PHE A 22 -2.17 21.00 14.44
CA PHE A 22 -2.85 20.67 15.68
C PHE A 22 -3.65 21.89 16.14
N ALA A 23 -4.50 21.69 17.15
CA ALA A 23 -5.17 22.77 17.86
C ALA A 23 -4.88 22.74 19.37
N LEU A 24 -4.97 23.90 20.01
CA LEU A 24 -5.10 24.01 21.46
C LEU A 24 -6.55 24.37 21.77
N MET A 25 -7.26 23.47 22.45
CA MET A 25 -8.63 23.72 22.87
C MET A 25 -8.62 24.39 24.23
N ILE A 26 -8.68 25.72 24.24
CA ILE A 26 -8.62 26.54 25.45
C ILE A 26 -10.03 26.98 25.84
N GLY A 27 -10.37 26.83 27.12
CA GLY A 27 -11.70 27.15 27.62
C GLY A 27 -11.81 26.99 29.12
N ILE A 28 -13.05 26.96 29.63
CA ILE A 28 -13.34 26.73 31.05
C ILE A 28 -14.05 25.39 31.23
N GLY A 29 -13.94 24.80 32.41
CA GLY A 29 -14.62 23.56 32.75
C GLY A 29 -14.89 23.44 34.25
N GLY A 30 -15.72 22.46 34.60
CA GLY A 30 -16.07 22.13 35.97
C GLY A 30 -15.06 21.15 36.55
N GLY A 31 -14.39 21.52 37.65
CA GLY A 31 -13.40 20.68 38.31
C GLY A 31 -14.02 19.47 39.00
N ILE A 32 -13.25 18.40 39.12
CA ILE A 32 -13.64 17.16 39.80
C ILE A 32 -12.69 16.94 40.99
N PRO A 33 -12.93 17.59 42.15
CA PRO A 33 -12.08 17.40 43.33
C PRO A 33 -12.14 15.95 43.81
N SER A 34 -10.99 15.38 44.13
CA SER A 34 -10.88 14.01 44.64
C SER A 34 -9.80 13.91 45.71
N ARG A 35 -9.63 12.72 46.29
CA ARG A 35 -8.52 12.48 47.23
C ARG A 35 -7.15 12.56 46.55
N LYS A 36 -7.08 12.25 45.25
CA LYS A 36 -5.84 12.25 44.45
C LYS A 36 -5.53 13.66 43.91
N PHE A 37 -6.57 14.41 43.54
CA PHE A 37 -6.44 15.74 42.94
C PHE A 37 -7.19 16.79 43.78
N ASP A 38 -6.44 17.65 44.48
CA ASP A 38 -6.99 18.84 45.15
C ASP A 38 -7.21 19.97 44.13
N ILE A 39 -8.28 19.83 43.35
CA ILE A 39 -8.64 20.76 42.29
C ILE A 39 -9.32 21.99 42.88
N ARG A 40 -8.86 23.18 42.50
CA ARG A 40 -9.33 24.48 42.99
C ARG A 40 -9.81 25.39 41.87
N LEU A 41 -10.65 26.37 42.21
CA LEU A 41 -11.08 27.38 41.24
C LEU A 41 -9.86 28.19 40.76
N GLY A 42 -9.77 28.41 39.45
CA GLY A 42 -8.62 29.03 38.79
C GLY A 42 -7.48 28.06 38.42
N ASP A 43 -7.47 26.82 38.95
CA ASP A 43 -6.53 25.79 38.51
C ASP A 43 -6.75 25.44 37.03
N ILE A 44 -5.80 24.68 36.47
CA ILE A 44 -5.77 24.32 35.07
C ILE A 44 -5.85 22.79 34.96
N ALA A 45 -6.78 22.29 34.15
CA ALA A 45 -6.87 20.88 33.78
C ALA A 45 -6.36 20.68 32.35
N VAL A 46 -5.48 19.70 32.16
CA VAL A 46 -4.83 19.38 30.89
C VAL A 46 -5.05 17.90 30.57
N SER A 47 -5.52 17.60 29.36
CA SER A 47 -5.91 16.27 28.91
C SER A 47 -4.73 15.35 28.58
N ILE A 48 -3.77 15.17 29.49
CA ILE A 48 -2.59 14.32 29.25
C ILE A 48 -2.95 12.84 29.44
N PRO A 49 -2.66 11.96 28.47
CA PRO A 49 -2.90 10.53 28.61
C PRO A 49 -2.04 9.93 29.74
N ARG A 50 -2.66 9.37 30.77
CA ARG A 50 -2.01 8.61 31.87
C ARG A 50 -2.90 7.44 32.28
N ASP A 51 -2.40 6.51 33.10
CA ASP A 51 -3.20 5.50 33.80
C ASP A 51 -4.24 4.72 32.93
N GLY A 52 -3.91 4.48 31.65
CA GLY A 52 -4.77 3.74 30.71
C GLY A 52 -5.88 4.54 30.02
N HIS A 53 -5.99 5.86 30.24
CA HIS A 53 -6.95 6.73 29.55
C HIS A 53 -6.31 7.54 28.39
N PRO A 54 -7.08 7.90 27.34
CA PRO A 54 -6.57 8.65 26.19
C PRO A 54 -6.42 10.17 26.44
N GLY A 55 -6.84 10.65 27.61
CA GLY A 55 -6.76 12.07 28.00
C GLY A 55 -8.13 12.75 27.97
N VAL A 56 -8.99 12.36 27.03
CA VAL A 56 -10.41 12.78 26.96
C VAL A 56 -11.31 11.58 26.72
N ILE A 57 -12.44 11.52 27.42
CA ILE A 57 -13.49 10.52 27.15
C ILE A 57 -14.82 11.23 26.97
N GLU A 58 -15.59 10.84 25.95
CA GLU A 58 -16.97 11.28 25.79
C GLU A 58 -17.86 10.52 26.79
N TYR A 59 -18.25 11.16 27.89
CA TYR A 59 -18.86 10.45 29.02
C TYR A 59 -20.28 9.97 28.74
N ASP A 60 -20.98 10.59 27.79
CA ASP A 60 -22.36 10.31 27.40
C ASP A 60 -22.47 9.42 26.14
N TYR A 61 -21.35 8.99 25.55
CA TYR A 61 -21.32 8.07 24.40
C TYR A 61 -21.16 6.59 24.81
N GLY A 62 -22.24 5.81 24.66
CA GLY A 62 -22.26 4.42 25.10
C GLY A 62 -23.62 3.73 25.03
N LYS A 63 -23.71 2.52 25.57
CA LYS A 63 -24.93 1.70 25.60
C LYS A 63 -25.43 1.44 27.02
N HIS A 64 -26.74 1.40 27.20
CA HIS A 64 -27.36 0.90 28.43
C HIS A 64 -27.60 -0.61 28.30
N GLU A 65 -27.18 -1.39 29.30
CA GLU A 65 -27.41 -2.84 29.36
C GLU A 65 -28.63 -3.18 30.25
N ARG A 66 -29.07 -4.46 30.22
CA ARG A 66 -30.32 -4.92 30.87
C ARG A 66 -30.40 -4.64 32.37
N ASP A 67 -29.26 -4.44 33.03
CA ASP A 67 -29.17 -4.16 34.47
C ASP A 67 -29.06 -2.65 34.78
N GLY A 68 -29.35 -1.78 33.81
CA GLY A 68 -29.18 -0.32 33.95
C GLY A 68 -27.73 0.16 33.91
N LYS A 69 -26.77 -0.76 33.68
CA LYS A 69 -25.34 -0.46 33.55
C LYS A 69 -25.07 0.25 32.22
N PHE A 70 -24.46 1.43 32.29
CA PHE A 70 -23.96 2.12 31.10
C PHE A 70 -22.53 1.66 30.77
N VAL A 71 -22.30 1.27 29.53
CA VAL A 71 -20.98 0.87 29.01
C VAL A 71 -20.55 1.89 27.96
N LEU A 72 -19.45 2.59 28.24
CA LEU A 72 -18.80 3.50 27.30
C LEU A 72 -18.47 2.79 25.99
N LYS A 73 -18.64 3.50 24.88
CA LYS A 73 -18.27 3.03 23.55
C LYS A 73 -17.27 4.01 22.94
N GLY A 74 -16.41 3.49 22.07
CA GLY A 74 -15.39 4.30 21.40
C GLY A 74 -14.22 4.71 22.30
N SER A 75 -13.25 5.34 21.66
CA SER A 75 -12.14 6.08 22.26
C SER A 75 -11.92 7.29 21.38
N LEU A 76 -11.72 8.46 21.98
CA LEU A 76 -11.25 9.63 21.25
C LEU A 76 -9.75 9.51 20.97
N ASP A 77 -9.29 10.24 19.96
CA ASP A 77 -7.87 10.36 19.68
C ASP A 77 -7.09 10.98 20.86
N LYS A 78 -5.82 10.61 20.97
CA LYS A 78 -4.92 11.16 22.00
C LYS A 78 -4.36 12.51 21.53
N PRO A 79 -3.98 13.41 22.45
CA PRO A 79 -3.26 14.62 22.07
C PRO A 79 -1.99 14.28 21.28
N PRO A 80 -1.60 15.12 20.30
CA PRO A 80 -0.46 14.86 19.45
C PRO A 80 0.85 14.86 20.26
N PRO A 81 1.83 14.01 19.91
CA PRO A 81 3.07 13.86 20.68
C PRO A 81 3.84 15.17 20.93
N ILE A 82 3.84 16.08 19.96
CA ILE A 82 4.49 17.40 20.08
C ILE A 82 3.91 18.24 21.23
N LEU A 83 2.60 18.15 21.48
CA LEU A 83 1.95 18.88 22.57
C LEU A 83 2.14 18.17 23.92
N ILE A 84 2.23 16.83 23.92
CA ILE A 84 2.56 16.06 25.13
C ILE A 84 4.01 16.35 25.55
N SER A 85 4.94 16.41 24.60
CA SER A 85 6.35 16.76 24.85
C SER A 85 6.50 18.19 25.38
N ALA A 86 5.78 19.15 24.78
CA ALA A 86 5.75 20.53 25.23
C ALA A 86 5.19 20.66 26.66
N ASP A 87 4.14 19.91 27.00
CA ASP A 87 3.58 19.83 28.36
C ASP A 87 4.58 19.22 29.36
N GLY A 88 5.24 18.12 28.99
CA GLY A 88 6.29 17.51 29.82
C GLY A 88 7.45 18.47 30.10
N SER A 89 7.85 19.27 29.11
CA SER A 89 8.87 20.31 29.30
C SER A 89 8.40 21.43 30.24
N LEU A 90 7.10 21.74 30.28
CA LEU A 90 6.56 22.69 31.27
C LEU A 90 6.44 22.06 32.65
N GLU A 91 6.13 20.77 32.75
CA GLU A 91 6.14 20.03 34.03
C GLU A 91 7.54 20.07 34.66
N GLU A 92 8.59 19.88 33.85
CA GLU A 92 9.98 20.03 34.30
C GLU A 92 10.30 21.47 34.75
N ASP A 93 9.90 22.49 33.98
CA ASP A 93 10.08 23.89 34.40
C ASP A 93 9.32 24.23 35.69
N GLU A 94 8.12 23.65 35.90
CA GLU A 94 7.31 23.81 37.11
C GLU A 94 8.04 23.21 38.33
N GLU A 95 8.66 22.04 38.20
CA GLU A 95 9.48 21.44 39.26
C GLU A 95 10.74 22.24 39.59
N MET A 96 11.24 23.01 38.61
CA MET A 96 12.44 23.85 38.74
C MET A 96 12.14 25.31 39.14
N ASP A 97 10.86 25.68 39.38
CA ASP A 97 10.41 27.06 39.62
C ASP A 97 10.77 28.04 38.48
N GLU A 98 10.91 27.54 37.24
CA GLU A 98 11.27 28.30 36.04
C GLU A 98 10.08 28.48 35.07
N SER A 99 8.89 28.01 35.46
CA SER A 99 7.70 28.03 34.59
C SER A 99 7.31 29.47 34.16
N PRO A 100 7.07 29.70 32.86
CA PRO A 100 6.65 31.02 32.35
C PRO A 100 5.19 31.35 32.68
N LEU A 101 4.44 30.42 33.28
CA LEU A 101 3.00 30.52 33.49
C LEU A 101 2.60 31.77 34.28
N SER A 102 3.24 32.00 35.43
CA SER A 102 2.92 33.13 36.32
C SER A 102 3.13 34.48 35.62
N ALA A 103 4.27 34.65 34.94
CA ALA A 103 4.58 35.87 34.20
C ALA A 103 3.61 36.11 33.03
N ILE A 104 3.23 35.05 32.31
CA ILE A 104 2.23 35.15 31.24
C ILE A 104 0.87 35.53 31.82
N LEU A 105 0.45 34.90 32.91
CA LEU A 105 -0.84 35.15 33.54
C LEU A 105 -0.93 36.58 34.08
N GLU A 106 0.10 37.09 34.74
CA GLU A 106 0.18 38.50 35.17
C GLU A 106 -0.07 39.46 33.99
N GLY A 107 0.50 39.16 32.83
CA GLY A 107 0.24 39.90 31.59
C GLY A 107 -1.25 39.95 31.20
N ILE A 108 -2.01 38.89 31.46
CA ILE A 108 -3.45 38.82 31.17
C ILE A 108 -4.28 39.48 32.28
N THR A 109 -3.96 39.19 33.55
CA THR A 109 -4.70 39.65 34.75
C THR A 109 -4.49 41.12 35.05
N ASN A 110 -3.45 41.76 34.49
CA ASN A 110 -3.30 43.21 34.43
C ASN A 110 -4.53 43.91 33.82
N LYS A 111 -5.34 43.20 33.02
CA LYS A 111 -6.68 43.66 32.64
C LYS A 111 -7.65 43.34 33.78
N PRO A 112 -8.26 44.35 34.44
CA PRO A 112 -9.10 44.14 35.63
C PRO A 112 -10.25 43.15 35.42
N ARG A 113 -10.74 43.03 34.18
CA ARG A 113 -11.83 42.12 33.81
C ARG A 113 -11.46 40.63 33.92
N TYR A 114 -10.17 40.30 33.91
CA TYR A 114 -9.61 38.95 34.01
C TYR A 114 -8.82 38.74 35.30
N ALA A 115 -8.82 39.71 36.21
CA ALA A 115 -8.15 39.58 37.50
C ALA A 115 -8.80 38.48 38.35
N ARG A 116 -8.04 37.95 39.30
CA ARG A 116 -8.56 36.98 40.28
C ARG A 116 -9.77 37.59 41.00
N PRO A 117 -10.89 36.88 41.09
CA PRO A 117 -12.06 37.39 41.79
C PRO A 117 -11.78 37.52 43.29
N LYS A 118 -12.57 38.37 43.97
CA LYS A 118 -12.50 38.54 45.42
C LYS A 118 -13.22 37.45 46.20
N SER A 119 -14.09 36.70 45.54
CA SER A 119 -14.76 35.55 46.12
C SER A 119 -13.75 34.47 46.47
N ASP A 120 -13.95 33.83 47.62
CA ASP A 120 -13.09 32.75 48.06
C ASP A 120 -13.34 31.48 47.24
N ASP A 121 -12.33 30.62 47.17
CA ASP A 121 -12.50 29.28 46.64
C ASP A 121 -13.18 28.38 47.70
N VAL A 122 -14.49 28.16 47.54
CA VAL A 122 -15.31 27.36 48.46
C VAL A 122 -15.81 26.08 47.79
N LEU A 123 -15.50 24.93 48.40
CA LEU A 123 -16.05 23.63 48.02
C LEU A 123 -17.06 23.19 49.09
N PHE A 124 -18.33 23.18 48.74
CA PHE A 124 -19.40 22.74 49.65
C PHE A 124 -19.43 21.21 49.78
N GLU A 125 -19.93 20.72 50.92
CA GLU A 125 -20.24 19.29 51.06
C GLU A 125 -21.34 18.89 50.06
N PRO A 126 -21.26 17.71 49.41
CA PRO A 126 -22.27 17.26 48.44
C PRO A 126 -23.71 17.20 48.97
N THR A 127 -23.88 17.09 50.30
CA THR A 127 -25.18 17.03 50.97
C THR A 127 -25.76 18.39 51.36
N PHE A 128 -25.00 19.47 51.16
CA PHE A 128 -25.48 20.83 51.37
C PHE A 128 -26.15 21.31 50.08
N HIS A 129 -27.38 21.81 50.17
CA HIS A 129 -28.13 22.31 49.02
C HIS A 129 -28.12 23.83 49.00
N HIS A 130 -28.24 24.39 47.80
CA HIS A 130 -28.21 25.83 47.59
C HIS A 130 -29.34 26.53 48.37
N VAL A 131 -29.02 27.64 49.05
CA VAL A 131 -29.94 28.31 50.00
C VAL A 131 -31.04 29.11 49.29
N ASN A 132 -30.71 29.77 48.16
CA ASN A 132 -31.66 30.54 47.36
C ASN A 132 -31.66 30.03 45.91
N GLU A 133 -32.80 29.92 45.23
CA GLU A 133 -32.78 29.60 43.78
C GLU A 133 -32.13 30.77 43.00
N GLY A 134 -30.95 30.55 42.39
CA GLY A 134 -30.16 31.58 41.69
C GLY A 134 -28.77 31.09 41.26
N ASP A 135 -28.02 31.95 40.55
CA ASP A 135 -26.68 31.65 40.00
C ASP A 135 -25.51 32.17 40.88
N ASP A 136 -25.78 32.65 42.12
CA ASP A 136 -24.76 33.16 43.04
C ASP A 136 -24.80 32.49 44.43
N CYS A 137 -23.62 32.10 44.94
CA CYS A 137 -23.47 31.42 46.23
C CYS A 137 -23.37 32.38 47.43
N SER A 138 -23.66 33.67 47.25
CA SER A 138 -23.52 34.69 48.30
C SER A 138 -24.35 34.35 49.57
N GLY A 139 -25.57 33.84 49.38
CA GLY A 139 -26.43 33.36 50.47
C GLY A 139 -25.94 32.05 51.11
N CYS A 140 -25.31 31.16 50.33
CA CYS A 140 -24.72 29.91 50.81
C CYS A 140 -23.48 30.19 51.66
N GLU A 141 -22.64 31.13 51.24
CA GLU A 141 -21.45 31.56 51.97
C GLU A 141 -21.78 32.30 53.28
N ALA A 142 -22.86 33.07 53.30
CA ALA A 142 -23.34 33.78 54.48
C ALA A 142 -24.18 32.91 55.43
N SER A 143 -24.63 31.72 55.01
CA SER A 143 -25.47 30.84 55.82
C SER A 143 -24.74 30.29 57.03
N SER A 144 -25.40 30.33 58.20
CA SER A 144 -24.93 29.68 59.43
C SER A 144 -24.96 28.15 59.35
N GLU A 145 -25.71 27.58 58.41
CA GLU A 145 -25.84 26.13 58.21
C GLU A 145 -24.89 25.59 57.12
N LYS A 146 -24.01 26.44 56.57
CA LYS A 146 -23.10 26.04 55.49
C LYS A 146 -22.19 24.89 55.92
N LYS A 147 -22.08 23.90 55.04
CA LYS A 147 -21.15 22.78 55.19
C LYS A 147 -20.09 22.87 54.10
N ILE A 148 -18.86 23.15 54.51
CA ILE A 148 -17.72 23.34 53.62
C ILE A 148 -16.76 22.18 53.83
N MET A 149 -16.29 21.59 52.74
CA MET A 149 -15.24 20.57 52.77
C MET A 149 -13.92 21.19 53.27
N PRO A 150 -13.36 20.71 54.39
CA PRO A 150 -12.09 21.23 54.89
C PRO A 150 -10.96 20.88 53.91
N ARG A 151 -10.22 21.89 53.46
CA ARG A 151 -9.06 21.74 52.58
C ARG A 151 -7.80 22.25 53.26
N LYS A 152 -6.66 21.60 52.99
CA LYS A 152 -5.35 22.03 53.52
C LYS A 152 -4.94 23.37 52.90
N ALA A 153 -4.17 24.19 53.60
CA ALA A 153 -3.54 25.35 52.99
C ALA A 153 -2.60 24.89 51.87
N ARG A 154 -2.57 25.63 50.76
CA ARG A 154 -1.68 25.38 49.60
C ARG A 154 -0.82 26.63 49.41
N GLU A 155 0.48 26.44 49.20
CA GLU A 155 1.44 27.52 48.94
C GLU A 155 1.31 28.04 47.49
N GLU A 156 1.11 27.13 46.55
CA GLU A 156 0.87 27.43 45.13
C GLU A 156 -0.47 28.15 44.94
N GLU A 157 -0.44 29.30 44.28
CA GLU A 157 -1.67 30.04 43.99
C GLU A 157 -2.51 29.33 42.93
N ILE A 158 -1.87 28.69 41.94
CA ILE A 158 -2.48 28.00 40.79
C ILE A 158 -1.72 26.70 40.56
N LYS A 159 -2.45 25.62 40.27
CA LYS A 159 -1.87 24.31 39.94
C LYS A 159 -2.35 23.80 38.59
N VAL A 160 -1.44 23.13 37.87
CA VAL A 160 -1.75 22.39 36.64
C VAL A 160 -2.00 20.92 37.00
N HIS A 161 -3.19 20.43 36.66
CA HIS A 161 -3.61 19.05 36.87
C HIS A 161 -3.62 18.32 35.52
N ARG A 162 -2.85 17.24 35.43
CA ARG A 162 -2.72 16.39 34.24
C ARG A 162 -3.53 15.11 34.45
N GLY A 163 -4.57 14.90 33.65
CA GLY A 163 -5.48 13.78 33.88
C GLY A 163 -6.60 13.69 32.85
N LEU A 164 -7.64 12.93 33.20
CA LEU A 164 -8.77 12.67 32.31
C LEU A 164 -9.77 13.83 32.32
N ILE A 165 -10.07 14.36 31.14
CA ILE A 165 -11.17 15.30 30.92
C ILE A 165 -12.38 14.54 30.37
N LEU A 166 -13.53 14.75 31.00
CA LEU A 166 -14.81 14.16 30.61
C LEU A 166 -15.57 15.18 29.73
N SER A 167 -15.74 14.84 28.46
CA SER A 167 -16.41 15.68 27.47
C SER A 167 -17.82 15.16 27.19
N GLY A 168 -18.79 16.02 26.95
CA GLY A 168 -20.14 15.59 26.56
C GLY A 168 -21.09 16.75 26.25
N SER A 169 -22.35 16.45 25.93
CA SER A 169 -23.29 17.48 25.46
C SER A 169 -24.09 18.16 26.58
N ALA A 170 -23.89 17.78 27.85
CA ALA A 170 -24.68 18.26 28.97
C ALA A 170 -23.83 19.00 30.02
N VAL A 171 -24.36 20.08 30.60
CA VAL A 171 -23.71 20.74 31.75
C VAL A 171 -23.98 19.90 32.99
N VAL A 172 -22.94 19.45 33.68
CA VAL A 172 -23.09 18.75 34.96
C VAL A 172 -23.21 19.79 36.07
N ARG A 173 -24.35 19.77 36.79
CA ARG A 173 -24.68 20.74 37.86
C ARG A 173 -25.12 20.08 39.17
N ASN A 174 -24.89 18.78 39.33
CA ASN A 174 -25.33 18.03 40.50
C ASN A 174 -24.19 17.10 40.96
N PRO A 175 -23.81 17.13 42.26
CA PRO A 175 -22.83 16.20 42.82
C PRO A 175 -23.11 14.72 42.54
N ASP A 176 -24.37 14.29 42.54
CA ASP A 176 -24.77 12.91 42.28
C ASP A 176 -24.52 12.53 40.82
N ASP A 177 -24.85 13.43 39.88
CA ASP A 177 -24.54 13.25 38.47
C ASP A 177 -23.04 13.26 38.22
N ARG A 178 -22.30 14.16 38.88
CA ARG A 178 -20.83 14.19 38.85
C ARG A 178 -20.25 12.84 39.27
N ALA A 179 -20.67 12.30 40.42
CA ALA A 179 -20.22 11.00 40.91
C ALA A 179 -20.59 9.85 39.95
N ARG A 180 -21.83 9.85 39.45
CA ARG A 180 -22.35 8.85 38.51
C ARG A 180 -21.59 8.86 37.18
N LEU A 181 -21.35 10.04 36.61
CA LEU A 181 -20.70 10.21 35.30
C LEU A 181 -19.18 9.98 35.36
N CYS A 182 -18.54 10.23 36.51
CA CYS A 182 -17.14 9.85 36.72
C CYS A 182 -16.94 8.32 36.73
N ARG A 183 -17.98 7.53 37.04
CA ARG A 183 -17.94 6.05 37.01
C ARG A 183 -16.75 5.44 37.78
N ASN A 184 -16.45 5.99 38.96
CA ASN A 184 -15.28 5.61 39.79
C ASN A 184 -13.92 5.81 39.10
N ASN A 185 -13.84 6.68 38.10
CA ASN A 185 -12.58 7.04 37.50
C ASN A 185 -11.88 8.10 38.37
N GLU A 186 -10.96 7.65 39.22
CA GLU A 186 -10.19 8.51 40.12
C GLU A 186 -9.21 9.45 39.40
N THR A 187 -9.05 9.30 38.09
CA THR A 187 -8.20 10.15 37.24
C THR A 187 -8.95 11.27 36.53
N ALA A 188 -10.29 11.30 36.64
CA ALA A 188 -11.11 12.37 36.08
C ALA A 188 -10.90 13.67 36.87
N ILE A 189 -10.55 14.74 36.16
CA ILE A 189 -10.20 16.04 36.76
C ILE A 189 -11.13 17.18 36.32
N CYS A 190 -11.80 17.06 35.16
CA CYS A 190 -12.60 18.15 34.61
C CYS A 190 -13.77 17.63 33.76
N PHE A 191 -14.92 18.29 33.85
CA PHE A 191 -16.01 18.24 32.88
C PHE A 191 -15.93 19.43 31.93
N GLU A 192 -16.13 19.19 30.63
CA GLU A 192 -16.30 20.21 29.59
C GLU A 192 -17.23 19.71 28.48
N MET A 193 -17.52 20.51 27.45
CA MET A 193 -18.60 20.18 26.51
C MET A 193 -18.25 20.17 25.02
N GLU A 194 -16.99 20.32 24.66
CA GLU A 194 -16.61 20.59 23.27
C GLU A 194 -15.54 19.62 22.73
N ALA A 195 -14.65 19.10 23.59
CA ALA A 195 -13.51 18.30 23.16
C ALA A 195 -13.87 17.06 22.32
N ALA A 196 -14.88 16.30 22.73
CA ALA A 196 -15.33 15.10 22.00
C ALA A 196 -15.76 15.41 20.56
N GLY A 197 -16.25 16.63 20.28
CA GLY A 197 -16.60 17.02 18.93
C GLY A 197 -15.41 17.40 18.04
N ILE A 198 -14.27 17.77 18.61
CA ILE A 198 -13.13 18.31 17.85
C ILE A 198 -12.01 17.29 17.69
N MET A 199 -11.74 16.50 18.73
CA MET A 199 -10.48 15.78 18.90
C MET A 199 -10.21 14.74 17.79
N ASP A 200 -11.26 14.09 17.27
CA ASP A 200 -11.16 13.11 16.18
C ASP A 200 -11.05 13.78 14.79
N THR A 201 -11.30 15.09 14.70
CA THR A 201 -11.21 15.85 13.44
C THR A 201 -9.93 16.67 13.36
N ILE A 202 -9.51 17.31 14.45
CA ILE A 202 -8.28 18.09 14.53
C ILE A 202 -7.49 17.60 15.75
N PRO A 203 -6.28 17.04 15.57
CA PRO A 203 -5.45 16.63 16.69
C PRO A 203 -5.24 17.78 17.66
N CYS A 204 -5.59 17.61 18.93
CA CYS A 204 -5.58 18.73 19.87
C CYS A 204 -5.18 18.36 21.29
N LEU A 205 -4.73 19.35 22.04
CA LEU A 205 -4.60 19.28 23.50
C LEU A 205 -5.71 20.12 24.12
N VAL A 206 -6.43 19.55 25.10
CA VAL A 206 -7.50 20.25 25.80
C VAL A 206 -6.97 20.85 27.09
N VAL A 207 -7.17 22.16 27.22
CA VAL A 207 -6.77 22.96 28.38
C VAL A 207 -8.01 23.68 28.90
N ARG A 208 -8.33 23.44 30.17
CA ARG A 208 -9.52 24.00 30.83
C ARG A 208 -9.11 24.71 32.11
N GLY A 209 -9.52 25.95 32.26
CA GLY A 209 -9.47 26.64 33.53
C GLY A 209 -10.67 26.23 34.37
N ILE A 210 -10.45 25.90 35.63
CA ILE A 210 -11.52 25.44 36.52
C ILE A 210 -12.34 26.64 36.99
N CYS A 211 -13.61 26.66 36.62
CA CYS A 211 -14.51 27.79 36.91
C CYS A 211 -15.66 27.45 37.88
N ASP A 212 -15.96 26.17 38.05
CA ASP A 212 -16.90 25.64 39.03
C ASP A 212 -16.51 24.20 39.39
N TYR A 213 -17.32 23.52 40.19
CA TYR A 213 -17.08 22.13 40.62
C TYR A 213 -18.08 21.13 40.03
N ALA A 214 -18.76 21.46 38.93
CA ALA A 214 -19.80 20.62 38.34
C ALA A 214 -20.89 20.21 39.35
N ASP A 215 -21.27 21.12 40.24
CA ASP A 215 -22.27 20.94 41.29
C ASP A 215 -23.31 22.06 41.27
N THR A 216 -24.17 22.08 42.29
CA THR A 216 -25.27 23.04 42.41
C THR A 216 -24.80 24.45 42.82
N HIS A 217 -23.53 24.62 43.18
CA HIS A 217 -22.96 25.86 43.73
C HIS A 217 -22.09 26.58 42.69
N LYS A 218 -22.59 26.64 41.45
CA LYS A 218 -21.92 27.33 40.36
C LYS A 218 -21.78 28.83 40.68
N ASN A 219 -20.59 29.39 40.45
CA ASN A 219 -20.32 30.81 40.61
C ASN A 219 -19.63 31.35 39.34
N ASP A 220 -20.32 32.24 38.62
CA ASP A 220 -19.84 32.80 37.36
C ASP A 220 -18.68 33.81 37.52
N ASP A 221 -18.36 34.26 38.73
CA ASP A 221 -17.25 35.20 39.01
C ASP A 221 -15.90 34.66 38.53
N TRP A 222 -15.71 33.34 38.62
CA TRP A 222 -14.46 32.67 38.28
C TRP A 222 -14.29 32.43 36.79
N HIS A 223 -15.35 32.52 35.97
CA HIS A 223 -15.30 32.22 34.54
C HIS A 223 -14.19 32.97 33.80
N ARG A 224 -14.01 34.26 34.08
CA ARG A 224 -13.02 35.09 33.36
C ARG A 224 -11.61 34.78 33.80
N TYR A 225 -11.40 34.62 35.10
CA TYR A 225 -10.08 34.26 35.64
C TYR A 225 -9.67 32.86 35.17
N ALA A 226 -10.56 31.88 35.24
CA ALA A 226 -10.36 30.54 34.70
C ALA A 226 -10.02 30.56 33.20
N ALA A 227 -10.73 31.37 32.39
CA ALA A 227 -10.38 31.53 30.99
C ALA A 227 -8.97 32.13 30.80
N ALA A 228 -8.56 33.05 31.67
CA ALA A 228 -7.22 33.64 31.65
C ALA A 228 -6.14 32.62 32.04
N THR A 229 -6.36 31.78 33.06
CA THR A 229 -5.39 30.75 33.47
C THR A 229 -5.20 29.71 32.37
N ALA A 230 -6.30 29.23 31.77
CA ALA A 230 -6.24 28.32 30.62
C ALA A 230 -5.49 28.93 29.42
N ALA A 231 -5.76 30.20 29.11
CA ALA A 231 -5.10 30.91 28.01
C ALA A 231 -3.60 31.14 28.28
N ALA A 232 -3.24 31.43 29.54
CA ALA A 232 -1.85 31.58 29.94
C ALA A 232 -1.07 30.28 29.72
N TYR A 233 -1.64 29.14 30.12
CA TYR A 233 -1.03 27.83 29.89
C TYR A 233 -0.95 27.46 28.41
N GLY A 234 -2.02 27.73 27.65
CA GLY A 234 -1.99 27.54 26.19
C GLY A 234 -0.85 28.32 25.52
N LYS A 235 -0.57 29.55 25.98
CA LYS A 235 0.58 30.33 25.51
C LYS A 235 1.92 29.73 25.98
N ALA A 236 2.01 29.27 27.22
CA ALA A 236 3.20 28.61 27.75
C ALA A 236 3.55 27.35 26.93
N ILE A 237 2.55 26.55 26.55
CA ILE A 237 2.74 25.36 25.69
C ILE A 237 3.38 25.77 24.36
N LEU A 238 2.88 26.84 23.73
CA LEU A 238 3.43 27.32 22.45
C LEU A 238 4.88 27.79 22.57
N THR A 239 5.36 28.21 23.75
CA THR A 239 6.79 28.57 23.93
C THR A 239 7.72 27.37 23.95
N LYS A 240 7.19 26.16 24.16
CA LYS A 240 7.95 24.90 24.19
C LYS A 240 7.82 24.08 22.91
N VAL A 241 7.00 24.52 21.95
CA VAL A 241 6.88 23.85 20.65
C VAL A 241 8.07 24.22 19.75
N HIS A 242 8.89 23.22 19.38
CA HIS A 242 10.03 23.41 18.49
C HIS A 242 9.66 23.32 17.00
N MET A 243 10.19 24.24 16.19
CA MET A 243 9.90 24.29 14.73
C MET A 243 10.30 23.01 13.99
N SER A 244 11.41 22.37 14.37
CA SER A 244 11.86 21.12 13.76
C SER A 244 10.89 19.96 13.97
N GLU A 245 10.21 19.92 15.12
CA GLU A 245 9.18 18.92 15.42
C GLU A 245 7.85 19.25 14.74
N LEU A 246 7.53 20.55 14.62
CA LEU A 246 6.35 21.03 13.92
C LEU A 246 6.38 20.66 12.43
N GLU A 247 7.55 20.75 11.79
CA GLU A 247 7.74 20.36 10.38
C GLU A 247 7.51 18.87 10.14
N GLN A 248 7.78 18.02 11.14
CA GLN A 248 7.54 16.57 11.08
C GLN A 248 6.08 16.20 11.37
N THR A 249 5.31 17.13 11.94
CA THR A 249 3.89 16.93 12.22
C THR A 249 3.09 16.97 10.91
N ARG A 250 2.15 16.05 10.73
CA ARG A 250 1.36 15.92 9.50
C ARG A 250 0.39 17.09 9.32
N ARG A 251 0.19 17.52 8.06
CA ARG A 251 -0.80 18.54 7.69
C ARG A 251 -2.21 17.97 7.73
N MET A 252 -3.20 18.78 8.09
CA MET A 252 -4.63 18.41 8.02
C MET A 252 -5.04 18.03 6.59
N GLY A 253 -4.55 18.73 5.56
CA GLY A 253 -4.82 18.38 4.17
C GLY A 253 -4.39 16.94 3.83
N ALA A 254 -3.20 16.52 4.29
CA ALA A 254 -2.73 15.16 4.10
C ALA A 254 -3.52 14.13 4.94
N ILE A 255 -4.05 14.51 6.10
CA ILE A 255 -4.92 13.65 6.91
C ILE A 255 -6.28 13.47 6.22
N LEU A 256 -6.86 14.56 5.70
CA LEU A 256 -8.15 14.56 5.00
C LEU A 256 -8.08 13.82 3.66
N GLU A 257 -7.00 13.94 2.89
CA GLU A 257 -6.80 13.13 1.68
C GLU A 257 -6.85 11.62 2.01
N ASN A 258 -6.19 11.21 3.10
CA ASN A 258 -6.26 9.81 3.56
C ASN A 258 -7.67 9.42 4.07
N ALA A 259 -8.41 10.34 4.69
CA ALA A 259 -9.77 10.10 5.17
C ALA A 259 -10.78 10.00 4.01
N GLU A 260 -10.62 10.78 2.95
CA GLU A 260 -11.37 10.64 1.70
C GLU A 260 -11.12 9.27 1.08
N HIS A 261 -9.87 8.78 1.09
CA HIS A 261 -9.56 7.41 0.71
C HIS A 261 -10.30 6.37 1.58
N ILE A 262 -10.38 6.57 2.91
CA ILE A 262 -11.13 5.68 3.82
C ILE A 262 -12.64 5.73 3.56
N LEU A 263 -13.23 6.89 3.31
CA LEU A 263 -14.65 7.07 2.98
C LEU A 263 -15.00 6.44 1.63
N ILE A 264 -14.13 6.58 0.62
CA ILE A 264 -14.25 5.88 -0.66
C ILE A 264 -14.19 4.37 -0.43
N VAL A 265 -13.31 3.91 0.47
CA VAL A 265 -13.14 2.51 0.85
C VAL A 265 -14.37 1.97 1.62
N GLU A 266 -14.99 2.74 2.52
CA GLU A 266 -16.25 2.42 3.23
C GLU A 266 -17.47 2.44 2.32
N GLN A 267 -17.56 3.41 1.42
CA GLN A 267 -18.66 3.53 0.46
C GLN A 267 -18.59 2.38 -0.55
N ARG A 268 -17.39 1.96 -0.94
CA ARG A 268 -17.15 0.77 -1.77
C ARG A 268 -17.31 -0.54 -1.01
N LEU A 269 -17.05 -0.60 0.31
CA LEU A 269 -17.37 -1.76 1.16
C LEU A 269 -18.85 -2.08 1.19
N LYS A 270 -19.71 -1.06 1.16
CA LYS A 270 -21.17 -1.23 1.07
C LYS A 270 -21.61 -1.79 -0.28
N GLU A 271 -20.76 -1.70 -1.30
CA GLU A 271 -20.99 -2.22 -2.66
C GLU A 271 -20.40 -3.63 -2.85
N VAL A 272 -19.46 -4.05 -1.99
CA VAL A 272 -18.88 -5.41 -2.01
C VAL A 272 -19.91 -6.40 -1.42
N GLY A 273 -20.29 -7.40 -2.22
CA GLY A 273 -21.20 -8.47 -1.79
C GLY A 273 -20.63 -9.33 -0.65
N ASN A 274 -21.49 -10.16 -0.03
CA ASN A 274 -21.16 -11.05 1.09
C ASN A 274 -20.14 -12.17 0.80
N ASP A 275 -19.43 -12.15 -0.33
CA ASP A 275 -18.45 -13.19 -0.68
C ASP A 275 -17.08 -12.89 -0.04
N ARG A 276 -16.56 -13.88 0.69
CA ARG A 276 -15.26 -13.84 1.38
C ARG A 276 -14.10 -13.51 0.41
N SER A 277 -14.23 -13.92 -0.84
CA SER A 277 -13.23 -13.69 -1.90
C SER A 277 -13.18 -12.23 -2.34
N ASP A 278 -14.33 -11.56 -2.36
CA ASP A 278 -14.44 -10.17 -2.77
C ASP A 278 -13.90 -9.23 -1.69
N ILE A 279 -14.10 -9.57 -0.41
CA ILE A 279 -13.53 -8.84 0.75
C ILE A 279 -12.00 -8.94 0.75
N LEU A 280 -11.43 -10.13 0.52
CA LEU A 280 -9.97 -10.31 0.49
C LEU A 280 -9.32 -9.63 -0.73
N ARG A 281 -10.03 -9.55 -1.85
CA ARG A 281 -9.59 -8.84 -3.06
C ARG A 281 -9.69 -7.33 -2.90
N TRP A 282 -10.73 -6.87 -2.20
CA TRP A 282 -10.96 -5.47 -1.86
C TRP A 282 -9.89 -4.92 -0.90
N LEU A 283 -9.50 -5.68 0.14
CA LEU A 283 -8.50 -5.24 1.13
C LEU A 283 -7.17 -4.84 0.51
N THR A 284 -6.70 -5.58 -0.48
CA THR A 284 -5.59 -5.15 -1.35
C THR A 284 -5.50 -6.04 -2.58
N PRO A 285 -5.31 -5.47 -3.78
CA PRO A 285 -5.13 -6.23 -5.01
C PRO A 285 -3.74 -6.88 -5.09
N VAL A 286 -2.79 -6.39 -4.28
CA VAL A 286 -1.42 -6.91 -4.25
C VAL A 286 -1.40 -8.26 -3.56
N ASN A 287 -0.67 -9.19 -4.16
CA ASN A 287 -0.39 -10.48 -3.57
C ASN A 287 1.11 -10.62 -3.37
N TRP A 288 1.50 -10.74 -2.10
CA TRP A 288 2.88 -10.83 -1.65
C TRP A 288 3.36 -12.28 -1.57
N ILE A 289 2.44 -13.26 -1.57
CA ILE A 289 2.78 -14.69 -1.73
C ILE A 289 3.48 -14.88 -3.08
N SER A 290 3.09 -14.09 -4.08
CA SER A 290 3.73 -13.95 -5.39
C SER A 290 5.15 -13.48 -5.33
N GLN A 291 5.39 -12.43 -4.56
CA GLN A 291 6.71 -11.83 -4.44
C GLN A 291 7.64 -12.82 -3.74
N HIS A 292 7.15 -13.45 -2.67
CA HIS A 292 7.84 -14.54 -2.00
C HIS A 292 8.17 -15.70 -2.96
N TYR A 293 7.21 -16.18 -3.75
CA TYR A 293 7.42 -17.24 -4.74
C TYR A 293 8.43 -16.85 -5.84
N ILE A 294 8.35 -15.63 -6.36
CA ILE A 294 9.33 -15.12 -7.35
C ILE A 294 10.74 -15.10 -6.77
N HIS A 295 10.88 -14.71 -5.49
CA HIS A 295 12.18 -14.69 -4.81
C HIS A 295 12.68 -16.09 -4.47
N SER A 296 11.79 -17.02 -4.10
CA SER A 296 12.16 -18.42 -3.84
C SER A 296 12.57 -19.16 -5.12
N GLN A 297 11.95 -18.86 -6.27
CA GLN A 297 12.34 -19.44 -7.57
C GLN A 297 13.67 -18.91 -8.12
N LYS A 298 14.07 -17.70 -7.71
CA LYS A 298 15.38 -17.12 -8.06
C LYS A 298 16.51 -17.60 -7.16
N ARG A 299 16.20 -18.40 -6.14
CA ARG A 299 17.15 -18.91 -5.16
C ARG A 299 17.93 -20.10 -5.75
N GLU A 300 19.25 -20.09 -5.61
CA GLU A 300 20.07 -21.28 -5.84
C GLU A 300 19.86 -22.30 -4.70
N PRO A 301 19.70 -23.60 -5.00
CA PRO A 301 19.54 -24.64 -3.98
C PRO A 301 20.61 -24.56 -2.87
N ASP A 302 20.21 -24.88 -1.63
CA ASP A 302 21.05 -24.87 -0.42
C ASP A 302 21.63 -23.52 0.05
N SER A 303 21.31 -22.42 -0.64
CA SER A 303 21.69 -21.09 -0.19
C SER A 303 20.96 -20.67 1.11
N GLY A 304 21.67 -19.98 2.01
CA GLY A 304 21.13 -19.47 3.28
C GLY A 304 21.17 -20.44 4.47
N GLN A 305 21.58 -21.70 4.26
CA GLN A 305 21.67 -22.71 5.34
C GLN A 305 22.63 -22.33 6.47
N TRP A 306 23.70 -21.62 6.16
CA TRP A 306 24.64 -21.11 7.16
C TRP A 306 23.97 -20.18 8.18
N PHE A 307 22.95 -19.41 7.75
CA PHE A 307 22.23 -18.48 8.59
C PHE A 307 21.20 -19.21 9.47
N LEU A 308 20.42 -20.12 8.89
CA LEU A 308 19.47 -20.97 9.62
C LEU A 308 20.18 -21.82 10.70
N ASN A 309 21.42 -22.21 10.44
CA ASN A 309 22.23 -22.96 11.40
C ASN A 309 22.91 -22.11 12.47
N SER A 310 22.87 -20.77 12.34
CA SER A 310 23.57 -19.87 13.25
C SER A 310 23.01 -19.92 14.68
N PRO A 311 23.85 -19.74 15.72
CA PRO A 311 23.39 -19.67 17.11
C PRO A 311 22.37 -18.55 17.35
N MET A 312 22.55 -17.42 16.66
CA MET A 312 21.69 -16.23 16.80
C MET A 312 20.27 -16.51 16.30
N PHE A 313 20.13 -17.12 15.12
CA PHE A 313 18.82 -17.48 14.56
C PHE A 313 18.12 -18.54 15.42
N LYS A 314 18.84 -19.57 15.88
CA LYS A 314 18.29 -20.62 16.75
C LYS A 314 17.84 -20.08 18.11
N GLN A 315 18.60 -19.17 18.72
CA GLN A 315 18.18 -18.50 19.96
C GLN A 315 16.94 -17.64 19.74
N TRP A 316 16.87 -16.88 18.63
CA TRP A 316 15.69 -16.09 18.30
C TRP A 316 14.45 -16.96 18.10
N LEU A 317 14.58 -18.09 17.40
CA LEU A 317 13.48 -19.03 17.15
C LEU A 317 12.93 -19.66 18.45
N GLN A 318 13.78 -19.85 19.46
CA GLN A 318 13.39 -20.45 20.75
C GLN A 318 12.85 -19.43 21.77
N ALA A 319 12.96 -18.13 21.49
CA ALA A 319 12.49 -17.08 22.40
C ALA A 319 10.97 -16.94 22.34
N ALA A 320 10.33 -16.66 23.49
CA ALA A 320 8.88 -16.42 23.55
C ALA A 320 8.45 -15.13 22.81
N SER A 321 9.36 -14.15 22.72
CA SER A 321 9.24 -12.95 21.89
C SER A 321 10.65 -12.39 21.63
N GLY A 322 10.86 -11.78 20.46
CA GLY A 322 12.15 -11.19 20.13
C GLY A 322 12.21 -10.64 18.71
N THR A 323 13.08 -9.65 18.50
CA THR A 323 13.33 -9.05 17.18
C THR A 323 14.71 -9.46 16.68
N LEU A 324 14.77 -10.05 15.49
CA LEU A 324 16.02 -10.33 14.80
C LEU A 324 16.22 -9.33 13.68
N LEU A 325 17.24 -8.48 13.79
CA LEU A 325 17.52 -7.43 12.83
C LEU A 325 18.67 -7.84 11.90
N CYS A 326 18.35 -8.10 10.63
CA CYS A 326 19.31 -8.52 9.61
C CYS A 326 19.66 -7.37 8.66
N HIS A 327 20.82 -6.73 8.86
CA HIS A 327 21.30 -5.66 8.00
C HIS A 327 22.23 -6.17 6.89
N GLY A 328 22.29 -5.45 5.77
CA GLY A 328 23.23 -5.74 4.69
C GLY A 328 23.23 -4.66 3.60
N PHE A 329 24.34 -4.55 2.87
CA PHE A 329 24.50 -3.61 1.76
C PHE A 329 23.53 -3.93 0.59
N PRO A 330 23.23 -2.95 -0.29
CA PRO A 330 22.50 -3.22 -1.54
C PRO A 330 23.14 -4.39 -2.31
N GLY A 331 22.32 -5.30 -2.86
CA GLY A 331 22.80 -6.48 -3.58
C GLY A 331 23.30 -7.64 -2.72
N ALA A 332 23.41 -7.51 -1.39
CA ALA A 332 23.90 -8.57 -0.49
C ALA A 332 22.96 -9.80 -0.34
N GLY A 333 21.92 -9.93 -1.17
CA GLY A 333 21.00 -11.07 -1.12
C GLY A 333 19.93 -11.03 -0.04
N LYS A 334 19.67 -9.86 0.60
CA LYS A 334 18.66 -9.69 1.67
C LYS A 334 17.30 -10.29 1.31
N THR A 335 16.78 -9.97 0.13
CA THR A 335 15.48 -10.44 -0.35
C THR A 335 15.43 -11.97 -0.50
N ILE A 336 16.53 -12.58 -0.95
CA ILE A 336 16.65 -14.05 -1.07
C ILE A 336 16.80 -14.68 0.32
N MET A 337 17.50 -14.03 1.25
CA MET A 337 17.59 -14.48 2.63
C MET A 337 16.22 -14.45 3.33
N THR A 338 15.42 -13.41 3.09
CA THR A 338 14.05 -13.31 3.59
C THR A 338 13.19 -14.48 3.09
N SER A 339 13.29 -14.87 1.81
CA SER A 339 12.53 -16.03 1.31
C SER A 339 12.98 -17.34 1.95
N VAL A 340 14.29 -17.54 2.18
CA VAL A 340 14.81 -18.72 2.92
C VAL A 340 14.25 -18.81 4.33
N ILE A 341 14.18 -17.69 5.05
CA ILE A 341 13.65 -17.66 6.41
C ILE A 341 12.16 -17.99 6.44
N ILE A 342 11.37 -17.41 5.52
CA ILE A 342 9.93 -17.66 5.43
C ILE A 342 9.65 -19.14 5.13
N ASP A 343 10.33 -19.73 4.12
CA ASP A 343 10.18 -21.15 3.78
C ASP A 343 10.47 -22.06 4.98
N TYR A 344 11.55 -21.76 5.71
CA TYR A 344 11.95 -22.51 6.90
C TYR A 344 10.88 -22.43 8.01
N LEU A 345 10.39 -21.23 8.32
CA LEU A 345 9.37 -21.02 9.34
C LEU A 345 8.03 -21.68 8.96
N GLU A 346 7.62 -21.61 7.70
CA GLU A 346 6.41 -22.30 7.23
C GLU A 346 6.55 -23.83 7.35
N SER A 347 7.73 -24.39 7.01
CA SER A 347 8.03 -25.82 7.19
C SER A 347 7.99 -26.25 8.67
N GLU A 348 8.60 -25.48 9.57
CA GLU A 348 8.62 -25.79 11.00
C GLU A 348 7.22 -25.73 11.62
N ILE A 349 6.38 -24.75 11.24
CA ILE A 349 4.99 -24.68 11.69
C ILE A 349 4.19 -25.88 11.18
N CYS A 350 4.40 -26.32 9.94
CA CYS A 350 3.76 -27.52 9.41
C CYS A 350 4.15 -28.77 10.23
N ASN A 351 5.42 -28.89 10.59
CA ASN A 351 5.92 -29.98 11.45
C ASN A 351 5.33 -29.93 12.87
N ILE A 352 5.18 -28.75 13.47
CA ILE A 352 4.60 -28.57 14.81
C ILE A 352 3.08 -28.84 14.81
N SER A 353 2.38 -28.40 13.76
CA SER A 353 0.93 -28.61 13.61
C SER A 353 0.54 -30.09 13.49
N THR A 354 1.44 -30.95 12.99
CA THR A 354 1.21 -32.40 12.92
C THR A 354 1.42 -33.12 14.26
N GLN A 355 2.24 -32.57 15.15
CA GLN A 355 2.53 -33.14 16.47
C GLN A 355 1.62 -32.59 17.58
N THR A 356 1.18 -31.34 17.46
CA THR A 356 0.32 -30.65 18.42
C THR A 356 -0.82 -29.91 17.69
N PRO A 357 -2.01 -30.53 17.54
CA PRO A 357 -3.11 -29.98 16.73
C PRO A 357 -3.70 -28.64 17.19
N ASN A 358 -3.36 -28.18 18.40
CA ASN A 358 -3.87 -26.94 19.00
C ASN A 358 -2.82 -25.80 19.03
N ALA A 359 -1.63 -25.99 18.45
CA ALA A 359 -0.59 -24.96 18.39
C ALA A 359 -0.86 -23.99 17.23
N ASN A 360 -1.58 -22.92 17.49
CA ASN A 360 -1.98 -21.92 16.49
C ASN A 360 -0.85 -20.92 16.21
N SER A 361 0.02 -21.24 15.25
CA SER A 361 1.10 -20.34 14.81
C SER A 361 0.94 -19.98 13.33
N VAL A 362 1.14 -18.70 12.98
CA VAL A 362 1.02 -18.18 11.60
C VAL A 362 2.26 -17.37 11.26
N VAL A 363 2.85 -17.58 10.07
CA VAL A 363 3.90 -16.71 9.52
C VAL A 363 3.24 -15.57 8.76
N ILE A 364 3.61 -14.34 9.08
CA ILE A 364 3.20 -13.13 8.35
C ILE A 364 4.46 -12.45 7.85
N PHE A 365 4.47 -12.07 6.57
CA PHE A 365 5.63 -11.46 5.94
C PHE A 365 5.23 -10.37 4.94
N LEU A 366 6.19 -9.49 4.63
CA LEU A 366 6.05 -8.42 3.65
C LEU A 366 7.39 -8.15 2.97
N TYR A 367 7.35 -7.75 1.70
CA TYR A 367 8.51 -7.22 0.96
C TYR A 367 8.25 -5.75 0.63
N CYS A 368 9.23 -4.89 0.88
CA CYS A 368 9.18 -3.47 0.50
C CYS A 368 10.09 -3.24 -0.72
N ASP A 369 9.53 -2.71 -1.81
CA ASP A 369 10.29 -2.33 -3.01
C ASP A 369 10.45 -0.80 -3.09
N PHE A 370 11.69 -0.33 -3.27
CA PHE A 370 12.01 1.09 -3.39
C PHE A 370 11.55 1.70 -4.72
N GLN A 371 11.27 0.88 -5.75
CA GLN A 371 10.80 1.37 -7.04
C GLN A 371 9.29 1.63 -7.07
N GLN A 372 8.56 1.19 -6.04
CA GLN A 372 7.10 1.30 -5.92
C GLN A 372 6.70 2.24 -4.76
N THR A 373 7.43 3.36 -4.59
CA THR A 373 7.23 4.33 -3.49
C THR A 373 5.82 4.92 -3.40
N ALA A 374 5.04 4.89 -4.48
CA ALA A 374 3.64 5.35 -4.48
C ALA A 374 2.66 4.35 -3.81
N GLN A 375 3.07 3.10 -3.55
CA GLN A 375 2.19 2.02 -3.04
C GLN A 375 2.43 1.64 -1.56
N PHE A 376 3.42 2.23 -0.89
CA PHE A 376 3.77 1.87 0.49
C PHE A 376 3.50 3.00 1.48
N THR A 377 2.21 3.29 1.70
CA THR A 377 1.78 4.08 2.87
C THR A 377 1.60 3.15 4.08
N SER A 378 1.57 3.70 5.29
CA SER A 378 1.30 2.92 6.52
C SER A 378 -0.05 2.19 6.46
N VAL A 379 -1.01 2.73 5.70
CA VAL A 379 -2.34 2.14 5.49
C VAL A 379 -2.24 0.86 4.66
N HIS A 380 -1.49 0.87 3.56
CA HIS A 380 -1.28 -0.33 2.74
C HIS A 380 -0.59 -1.47 3.51
N ILE A 381 0.37 -1.13 4.39
CA ILE A 381 1.02 -2.12 5.27
C ILE A 381 -0.02 -2.75 6.19
N LEU A 382 -0.92 -1.95 6.78
CA LEU A 382 -2.00 -2.45 7.63
C LEU A 382 -3.00 -3.30 6.86
N GLU A 383 -3.42 -2.89 5.66
CA GLU A 383 -4.30 -3.65 4.77
C GLU A 383 -3.73 -5.04 4.44
N ILE A 384 -2.43 -5.10 4.14
CA ILE A 384 -1.69 -6.35 3.90
C ILE A 384 -1.73 -7.24 5.14
N LEU A 385 -1.44 -6.70 6.32
CA LEU A 385 -1.47 -7.46 7.58
C LEU A 385 -2.89 -7.96 7.88
N LEU A 386 -3.90 -7.11 7.75
CA LEU A 386 -5.32 -7.45 7.95
C LEU A 386 -5.78 -8.59 7.03
N LYS A 387 -5.41 -8.55 5.75
CA LYS A 387 -5.76 -9.61 4.80
C LYS A 387 -5.09 -10.95 5.16
N HIS A 388 -3.86 -10.97 5.67
CA HIS A 388 -3.25 -12.21 6.20
C HIS A 388 -4.00 -12.75 7.43
N PHE A 389 -4.34 -11.90 8.39
CA PHE A 389 -5.06 -12.30 9.59
C PHE A 389 -6.47 -12.82 9.29
N LEU A 390 -7.20 -12.16 8.38
CA LEU A 390 -8.53 -12.58 7.95
C LEU A 390 -8.50 -13.90 7.18
N LEU A 391 -7.52 -14.10 6.30
CA LEU A 391 -7.34 -15.37 5.60
C LEU A 391 -7.10 -16.52 6.61
N ALA A 392 -6.19 -16.31 7.56
CA ALA A 392 -5.91 -17.29 8.62
C ALA A 392 -7.16 -17.58 9.47
N ARG A 393 -7.91 -16.56 9.86
CA ARG A 393 -9.15 -16.71 10.63
C ARG A 393 -10.24 -17.46 9.85
N PHE A 394 -10.45 -17.16 8.57
CA PHE A 394 -11.45 -17.87 7.75
C PHE A 394 -11.12 -19.35 7.58
N HIS A 395 -9.84 -19.71 7.50
CA HIS A 395 -9.43 -21.12 7.51
C HIS A 395 -9.73 -21.77 8.86
N MET A 396 -9.49 -21.07 9.97
CA MET A 396 -9.75 -21.56 11.33
C MET A 396 -11.24 -21.76 11.62
N ASP A 397 -12.10 -20.79 11.24
CA ASP A 397 -13.55 -20.88 11.42
C ASP A 397 -14.12 -22.10 10.67
N SER A 398 -13.61 -22.38 9.46
CA SER A 398 -14.05 -23.52 8.65
C SER A 398 -13.62 -24.89 9.21
N VAL A 399 -12.53 -24.94 9.99
CA VAL A 399 -12.05 -26.16 10.66
C VAL A 399 -12.79 -26.38 11.99
N MET A 400 -13.12 -25.30 12.70
CA MET A 400 -13.80 -25.30 14.00
C MET A 400 -15.29 -25.66 13.91
N GLU A 401 -15.93 -25.48 12.76
CA GLU A 401 -17.33 -25.87 12.52
C GLU A 401 -17.53 -27.38 12.29
N MET A 402 -16.46 -28.17 12.21
CA MET A 402 -16.54 -29.62 11.91
C MET A 402 -16.83 -30.45 13.16
N ALA A 403 -17.92 -31.23 13.12
CA ALA A 403 -18.42 -31.99 14.27
C ALA A 403 -17.69 -33.32 14.55
N SER A 404 -16.79 -33.79 13.68
CA SER A 404 -16.09 -35.07 13.87
C SER A 404 -14.58 -34.96 13.58
N PRO A 405 -13.71 -35.71 14.28
CA PRO A 405 -12.26 -35.70 14.03
C PRO A 405 -11.87 -36.09 12.60
N ASN A 406 -12.63 -37.01 11.97
CA ASN A 406 -12.43 -37.37 10.56
C ASN A 406 -12.93 -36.28 9.61
N GLY A 407 -13.99 -35.55 9.98
CA GLY A 407 -14.42 -34.35 9.27
C GLY A 407 -13.41 -33.21 9.39
N THR A 408 -12.77 -33.05 10.53
CA THR A 408 -11.65 -32.12 10.75
C THR A 408 -10.44 -32.51 9.92
N LEU A 409 -10.01 -33.78 9.92
CA LEU A 409 -8.87 -34.27 9.11
C LEU A 409 -9.14 -34.18 7.60
N ALA A 410 -10.32 -34.60 7.14
CA ALA A 410 -10.71 -34.45 5.73
C ALA A 410 -10.84 -32.98 5.34
N THR A 411 -11.35 -32.12 6.22
CA THR A 411 -11.37 -30.66 6.00
C THR A 411 -9.97 -30.10 5.98
N ILE A 412 -9.02 -30.54 6.82
CA ILE A 412 -7.62 -30.12 6.79
C ILE A 412 -6.90 -30.60 5.52
N GLU A 413 -7.23 -31.80 5.01
CA GLU A 413 -6.72 -32.34 3.75
C GLU A 413 -7.32 -31.65 2.51
N THR A 414 -8.55 -31.14 2.61
CA THR A 414 -9.30 -30.43 1.55
C THR A 414 -9.32 -28.90 1.70
N LEU A 415 -8.84 -28.38 2.83
CA LEU A 415 -8.51 -26.98 3.02
C LEU A 415 -7.65 -26.62 1.82
N PRO A 416 -7.93 -25.51 1.13
CA PRO A 416 -7.21 -25.20 -0.08
C PRO A 416 -5.73 -25.05 0.28
N LYS A 417 -4.95 -26.11 0.06
CA LYS A 417 -3.52 -26.00 -0.17
C LYS A 417 -3.44 -25.01 -1.31
N ARG A 418 -2.87 -23.84 -1.02
CA ARG A 418 -2.85 -22.55 -1.75
C ARG A 418 -2.91 -22.58 -3.29
N GLU A 419 -2.69 -23.71 -3.95
CA GLU A 419 -2.72 -23.92 -5.40
C GLU A 419 -4.05 -24.48 -5.95
N ALA A 420 -4.77 -25.38 -5.27
CA ALA A 420 -5.87 -26.14 -5.89
C ALA A 420 -7.15 -25.33 -6.17
N ALA A 421 -7.54 -24.42 -5.27
CA ALA A 421 -8.75 -23.60 -5.45
C ALA A 421 -8.61 -22.58 -6.59
N TYR A 422 -7.41 -21.99 -6.78
CA TYR A 422 -7.17 -21.07 -7.90
C TYR A 422 -7.09 -21.82 -9.24
N GLN A 423 -6.54 -23.04 -9.26
CA GLN A 423 -6.51 -23.87 -10.46
C GLN A 423 -7.94 -24.18 -10.96
N GLU A 424 -8.89 -24.46 -10.06
CA GLU A 424 -10.29 -24.69 -10.44
C GLU A 424 -10.97 -23.40 -10.96
N ILE A 425 -10.72 -22.25 -10.32
CA ILE A 425 -11.28 -20.95 -10.75
C ILE A 425 -10.75 -20.56 -12.14
N TYR A 426 -9.45 -20.72 -12.38
CA TYR A 426 -8.84 -20.42 -13.67
C TYR A 426 -9.27 -21.44 -14.73
N ALA A 427 -9.38 -22.72 -14.39
CA ALA A 427 -9.94 -23.74 -15.29
C ALA A 427 -11.38 -23.39 -15.71
N LYS A 428 -12.25 -23.02 -14.77
CA LYS A 428 -13.61 -22.52 -15.07
C LYS A 428 -13.58 -21.25 -15.91
N THR A 429 -12.59 -20.38 -15.72
CA THR A 429 -12.45 -19.16 -16.52
C THR A 429 -12.02 -19.46 -17.95
N ILE A 430 -11.05 -20.36 -18.15
CA ILE A 430 -10.68 -20.87 -19.49
C ILE A 430 -11.89 -21.53 -20.15
N GLN A 431 -12.67 -22.33 -19.42
CA GLN A 431 -13.91 -22.93 -19.93
C GLN A 431 -14.95 -21.87 -20.34
N ARG A 432 -15.10 -20.79 -19.56
CA ARG A 432 -15.97 -19.65 -19.93
C ARG A 432 -15.46 -18.96 -21.20
N ILE A 433 -14.15 -18.87 -21.39
CA ILE A 433 -13.57 -18.36 -22.64
C ILE A 433 -13.93 -19.30 -23.79
N SER A 434 -13.81 -20.63 -23.62
CA SER A 434 -14.21 -21.64 -24.62
C SER A 434 -15.70 -21.61 -24.98
N GLY A 435 -16.55 -21.06 -24.10
CA GLY A 435 -17.98 -20.90 -24.35
C GLY A 435 -18.36 -19.67 -25.19
N GLN A 436 -17.39 -18.83 -25.56
CA GLN A 436 -17.63 -17.66 -26.41
C GLN A 436 -17.72 -18.02 -27.90
N SER A 437 -18.04 -17.05 -28.77
CA SER A 437 -17.94 -17.24 -30.23
C SER A 437 -16.49 -17.51 -30.65
N GLU A 438 -16.29 -18.18 -31.79
CA GLU A 438 -14.95 -18.52 -32.31
C GLU A 438 -14.04 -17.30 -32.43
N GLU A 439 -14.60 -16.15 -32.80
CA GLU A 439 -13.88 -14.88 -32.88
C GLU A 439 -13.33 -14.43 -31.53
N TYR A 440 -14.16 -14.42 -30.48
CA TYR A 440 -13.73 -14.04 -29.13
C TYR A 440 -12.74 -15.04 -28.54
N GLN A 441 -12.90 -16.34 -28.82
CA GLN A 441 -11.94 -17.35 -28.40
C GLN A 441 -10.56 -17.15 -29.04
N PHE A 442 -10.54 -16.83 -30.34
CA PHE A 442 -9.32 -16.51 -31.08
C PHE A 442 -8.61 -15.27 -30.49
N ILE A 443 -9.35 -14.20 -30.23
CA ILE A 443 -8.83 -12.96 -29.62
C ILE A 443 -8.24 -13.27 -28.24
N ALA A 444 -8.99 -13.97 -27.38
CA ALA A 444 -8.56 -14.30 -26.02
C ALA A 444 -7.27 -15.13 -26.01
N ARG A 445 -7.22 -16.18 -26.85
CA ARG A 445 -6.02 -16.99 -27.02
C ARG A 445 -4.83 -16.12 -27.43
N ARG A 446 -5.00 -15.27 -28.44
CA ARG A 446 -3.93 -14.44 -28.97
C ARG A 446 -3.40 -13.45 -27.93
N ILE A 447 -4.29 -12.83 -27.17
CA ILE A 447 -3.92 -11.92 -26.07
C ILE A 447 -3.15 -12.67 -24.99
N LEU A 448 -3.66 -13.81 -24.51
CA LEU A 448 -3.01 -14.58 -23.46
C LEU A 448 -1.63 -15.12 -23.88
N GLU A 449 -1.48 -15.53 -25.15
CA GLU A 449 -0.17 -15.87 -25.72
C GLU A 449 0.80 -14.69 -25.64
N TRP A 450 0.39 -13.49 -26.07
CA TRP A 450 1.24 -12.29 -26.01
C TRP A 450 1.58 -11.89 -24.57
N VAL A 451 0.60 -11.82 -23.68
CA VAL A 451 0.80 -11.37 -22.29
C VAL A 451 1.72 -12.32 -21.51
N VAL A 452 1.63 -13.63 -21.76
CA VAL A 452 2.45 -14.64 -21.07
C VAL A 452 3.85 -14.76 -21.69
N CYS A 453 3.97 -14.80 -23.02
CA CYS A 453 5.24 -15.05 -23.71
C CYS A 453 6.05 -13.78 -24.00
N ALA A 454 5.47 -12.58 -23.87
CA ALA A 454 6.21 -11.35 -24.12
C ALA A 454 7.42 -11.21 -23.19
N LEU A 455 8.54 -10.77 -23.77
CA LEU A 455 9.84 -10.66 -23.10
C LEU A 455 9.99 -9.36 -22.29
N ARG A 456 9.01 -8.46 -22.44
CA ARG A 456 8.72 -7.33 -21.55
C ARG A 456 7.20 -7.08 -21.54
N PRO A 457 6.65 -6.40 -20.53
CA PRO A 457 5.27 -5.95 -20.58
C PRO A 457 4.97 -5.13 -21.85
N LEU A 458 3.80 -5.36 -22.42
CA LEU A 458 3.30 -4.65 -23.61
C LEU A 458 2.32 -3.57 -23.19
N THR A 459 2.39 -2.43 -23.84
CA THR A 459 1.31 -1.44 -23.76
C THR A 459 0.08 -1.93 -24.51
N ILE A 460 -1.10 -1.40 -24.17
CA ILE A 460 -2.35 -1.73 -24.87
C ILE A 460 -2.27 -1.41 -26.37
N MET A 461 -1.55 -0.35 -26.74
CA MET A 461 -1.36 0.04 -28.14
C MET A 461 -0.40 -0.90 -28.89
N GLU A 462 0.70 -1.32 -28.24
CA GLU A 462 1.59 -2.34 -28.79
C GLU A 462 0.86 -3.67 -29.00
N LEU A 463 0.07 -4.10 -28.02
CA LEU A 463 -0.70 -5.34 -28.13
C LEU A 463 -1.76 -5.24 -29.22
N ARG A 464 -2.45 -4.10 -29.35
CA ARG A 464 -3.45 -3.88 -30.40
C ARG A 464 -2.83 -4.03 -31.79
N GLU A 465 -1.72 -3.34 -32.07
CA GLU A 465 -1.02 -3.50 -33.34
C GLU A 465 -0.55 -4.94 -33.55
N ALA A 466 -0.01 -5.58 -32.51
CA ALA A 466 0.50 -6.95 -32.59
C ALA A 466 -0.60 -7.99 -32.95
N LEU A 467 -1.84 -7.77 -32.50
CA LEU A 467 -2.98 -8.64 -32.79
C LEU A 467 -3.52 -8.49 -34.22
N SER A 468 -3.29 -7.33 -34.85
CA SER A 468 -3.82 -7.00 -36.18
C SER A 468 -2.87 -7.34 -37.33
N ILE A 469 -1.69 -7.91 -37.03
CA ILE A 469 -0.73 -8.35 -38.05
C ILE A 469 -1.23 -9.63 -38.73
N LYS A 470 -1.48 -9.55 -40.03
CA LYS A 470 -1.78 -10.71 -40.90
C LYS A 470 -0.53 -11.15 -41.65
N LEU A 471 -0.25 -12.45 -41.69
CA LEU A 471 0.92 -13.00 -42.39
C LEU A 471 0.85 -12.65 -43.89
N GLY A 472 1.93 -12.06 -44.41
CA GLY A 472 2.02 -11.61 -45.81
C GLY A 472 1.44 -10.23 -46.10
N ALA A 473 0.88 -9.54 -45.10
CA ALA A 473 0.46 -8.14 -45.25
C ALA A 473 1.66 -7.19 -45.39
N SER A 474 1.46 -6.07 -46.06
CA SER A 474 2.47 -5.02 -46.28
C SER A 474 2.27 -3.78 -45.40
N GLN A 475 1.16 -3.70 -44.66
CA GLN A 475 0.80 -2.65 -43.72
C GLN A 475 -0.30 -3.14 -42.75
N LEU A 476 -0.55 -2.40 -41.67
CA LEU A 476 -1.71 -2.63 -40.80
C LEU A 476 -3.00 -2.09 -41.45
N ASP A 477 -4.10 -2.79 -41.22
CA ASP A 477 -5.45 -2.31 -41.52
C ASP A 477 -6.11 -1.87 -40.22
N GLU A 478 -6.51 -0.60 -40.14
CA GLU A 478 -7.18 -0.06 -38.95
C GLU A 478 -8.53 -0.74 -38.69
N GLY A 479 -9.17 -1.30 -39.73
CA GLY A 479 -10.39 -2.08 -39.59
C GLY A 479 -10.21 -3.39 -38.80
N ASP A 480 -8.97 -3.88 -38.67
CA ASP A 480 -8.63 -5.07 -37.88
C ASP A 480 -8.27 -4.73 -36.42
N PHE A 481 -8.41 -3.47 -35.98
CA PHE A 481 -8.09 -3.06 -34.60
C PHE A 481 -9.22 -3.41 -33.63
N TYR A 482 -8.92 -4.26 -32.65
CA TYR A 482 -9.82 -4.53 -31.54
C TYR A 482 -9.88 -3.34 -30.57
N SER A 483 -11.08 -3.03 -30.08
CA SER A 483 -11.26 -2.05 -29.00
C SER A 483 -10.73 -2.63 -27.68
N THR A 484 -10.34 -1.75 -26.76
CA THR A 484 -9.86 -2.13 -25.43
C THR A 484 -10.89 -2.98 -24.68
N GLU A 485 -12.18 -2.65 -24.81
CA GLU A 485 -13.29 -3.35 -24.20
C GLU A 485 -13.40 -4.79 -24.73
N ILE A 486 -13.29 -4.97 -26.06
CA ILE A 486 -13.32 -6.30 -26.69
C ILE A 486 -12.14 -7.15 -26.21
N MET A 487 -10.94 -6.55 -26.13
CA MET A 487 -9.73 -7.26 -25.69
C MET A 487 -9.85 -7.79 -24.25
N VAL A 488 -10.38 -6.97 -23.34
CA VAL A 488 -10.59 -7.36 -21.93
C VAL A 488 -11.74 -8.36 -21.80
N GLU A 489 -12.86 -8.13 -22.50
CA GLU A 489 -14.05 -8.98 -22.46
C GLU A 489 -13.77 -10.38 -22.99
N ALA A 490 -13.02 -10.48 -24.10
CA ALA A 490 -12.58 -11.76 -24.67
C ALA A 490 -11.82 -12.62 -23.64
N CYS A 491 -11.05 -11.99 -22.76
CA CYS A 491 -10.28 -12.68 -21.73
C CYS A 491 -11.09 -13.00 -20.46
N LYS A 492 -12.38 -12.66 -20.39
CA LYS A 492 -13.28 -12.88 -19.23
C LYS A 492 -12.66 -12.47 -17.89
N GLY A 493 -11.94 -11.35 -17.89
CA GLY A 493 -11.30 -10.80 -16.70
C GLY A 493 -9.99 -11.47 -16.29
N LEU A 494 -9.37 -12.33 -17.12
CA LEU A 494 -7.99 -12.81 -16.90
C LEU A 494 -6.92 -11.76 -17.17
N VAL A 495 -7.27 -10.69 -17.88
CA VAL A 495 -6.37 -9.60 -18.28
C VAL A 495 -6.93 -8.28 -17.79
N THR A 496 -6.05 -7.42 -17.28
CA THR A 496 -6.34 -6.05 -16.83
C THR A 496 -5.36 -5.06 -17.42
N ILE A 497 -5.74 -3.79 -17.40
CA ILE A 497 -4.95 -2.69 -17.90
C ILE A 497 -4.65 -1.77 -16.72
N GLU A 498 -3.37 -1.55 -16.45
CA GLU A 498 -2.90 -0.63 -15.41
C GLU A 498 -2.11 0.50 -16.09
N GLY A 499 -2.64 1.71 -16.00
CA GLY A 499 -2.15 2.84 -16.80
C GLY A 499 -2.26 2.54 -18.30
N ALA A 500 -1.13 2.25 -18.94
CA ALA A 500 -1.06 1.89 -20.36
C ALA A 500 -0.64 0.43 -20.60
N ILE A 501 -0.32 -0.35 -19.56
CA ILE A 501 0.31 -1.67 -19.68
C ILE A 501 -0.72 -2.77 -19.47
N VAL A 502 -0.66 -3.79 -20.32
CA VAL A 502 -1.52 -4.97 -20.25
C VAL A 502 -0.87 -6.04 -19.38
N HIS A 503 -1.60 -6.51 -18.37
CA HIS A 503 -1.14 -7.54 -17.44
C HIS A 503 -2.19 -8.62 -17.23
N LEU A 504 -1.76 -9.78 -16.74
CA LEU A 504 -2.70 -10.73 -16.17
C LEU A 504 -3.31 -10.13 -14.91
N LEU A 505 -4.59 -10.44 -14.67
CA LEU A 505 -5.36 -10.02 -13.51
C LEU A 505 -4.59 -10.17 -12.19
N HIS A 506 -3.79 -11.24 -12.12
CA HIS A 506 -3.06 -11.63 -10.94
C HIS A 506 -1.94 -12.62 -11.28
N HIS A 507 -0.86 -12.65 -10.49
CA HIS A 507 0.28 -13.57 -10.74
C HIS A 507 -0.10 -15.06 -10.72
N THR A 508 -1.06 -15.51 -9.90
CA THR A 508 -1.49 -16.93 -9.89
C THR A 508 -2.15 -17.32 -11.22
N ALA A 509 -2.70 -16.36 -11.98
CA ALA A 509 -3.13 -16.62 -13.35
C ALA A 509 -1.93 -16.90 -14.26
N ARG A 510 -0.79 -16.26 -14.00
CA ARG A 510 0.47 -16.54 -14.70
C ARG A 510 0.98 -17.94 -14.37
N GLU A 511 1.01 -18.32 -13.09
CA GLU A 511 1.41 -19.67 -12.65
C GLU A 511 0.50 -20.77 -13.22
N TYR A 512 -0.81 -20.51 -13.21
CA TYR A 512 -1.79 -21.38 -13.85
C TYR A 512 -1.49 -21.55 -15.35
N LEU A 513 -1.30 -20.44 -16.07
CA LEU A 513 -1.01 -20.47 -17.50
C LEU A 513 0.40 -21.01 -17.79
N ASP A 514 1.36 -20.86 -16.88
CA ASP A 514 2.70 -21.44 -17.03
C ASP A 514 2.63 -22.97 -16.95
N SER A 515 1.74 -23.48 -16.10
CA SER A 515 1.52 -24.91 -15.87
C SER A 515 0.49 -25.55 -16.80
N ASN A 516 -0.32 -24.75 -17.49
CA ASN A 516 -1.43 -25.22 -18.33
C ASN A 516 -1.52 -24.45 -19.66
N PHE A 517 -0.40 -23.92 -20.16
CA PHE A 517 -0.32 -23.12 -21.38
C PHE A 517 -0.92 -23.81 -22.61
N CYS A 518 -0.82 -25.14 -22.68
CA CYS A 518 -1.39 -25.94 -23.75
C CYS A 518 -2.92 -25.85 -23.86
N LEU A 519 -3.63 -25.47 -22.78
CA LEU A 519 -5.09 -25.27 -22.81
C LEU A 519 -5.49 -24.11 -23.72
N LEU A 520 -4.63 -23.10 -23.90
CA LEU A 520 -4.92 -21.99 -24.81
C LEU A 520 -5.11 -22.46 -26.26
N TRP A 521 -4.47 -23.57 -26.64
CA TRP A 521 -4.58 -24.14 -27.98
C TRP A 521 -5.88 -24.91 -28.20
N GLN A 522 -6.63 -25.21 -27.13
CA GLN A 522 -7.98 -25.79 -27.21
C GLN A 522 -9.04 -24.71 -27.51
N LEU A 523 -8.69 -23.42 -27.44
CA LEU A 523 -9.58 -22.29 -27.70
C LEU A 523 -9.70 -21.91 -29.19
N SER A 524 -9.13 -22.67 -30.12
CA SER A 524 -9.30 -22.36 -31.55
C SER A 524 -9.08 -23.58 -32.45
N ASN A 525 -10.04 -23.82 -33.34
CA ASN A 525 -10.01 -24.87 -34.38
C ASN A 525 -9.34 -24.44 -35.69
N GLN A 526 -8.76 -23.23 -35.78
CA GLN A 526 -8.04 -22.82 -37.00
C GLN A 526 -6.63 -23.43 -37.01
N ALA A 527 -6.50 -24.47 -37.83
CA ALA A 527 -5.31 -25.29 -38.00
C ALA A 527 -4.11 -24.54 -38.58
N ILE A 528 -2.99 -24.58 -37.86
CA ILE A 528 -1.66 -24.77 -38.44
C ILE A 528 -1.21 -26.16 -37.95
N PRO A 529 -0.68 -27.05 -38.81
CA PRO A 529 -0.53 -28.46 -38.50
C PRO A 529 0.56 -28.69 -37.46
N VAL A 530 0.18 -28.82 -36.19
CA VAL A 530 1.02 -29.41 -35.16
C VAL A 530 0.19 -30.48 -34.44
N MET A 531 0.76 -31.68 -34.39
CA MET A 531 0.11 -32.94 -34.06
C MET A 531 -0.59 -32.93 -32.69
N PRO A 532 -1.84 -33.39 -32.60
CA PRO A 532 -2.53 -33.64 -31.34
C PRO A 532 -2.12 -35.01 -30.83
N GLU A 533 -1.21 -35.04 -29.86
CA GLU A 533 -1.04 -36.06 -28.83
C GLU A 533 0.31 -35.79 -28.16
N ILE A 534 0.35 -35.63 -26.84
CA ILE A 534 1.40 -36.03 -25.88
C ILE A 534 1.19 -35.29 -24.55
N ALA A 535 1.37 -36.04 -23.45
CA ALA A 535 1.21 -35.73 -22.04
C ALA A 535 1.62 -34.31 -21.55
N ASN A 536 0.86 -33.84 -20.56
CA ASN A 536 0.71 -32.47 -20.05
C ASN A 536 1.99 -31.60 -19.92
N THR A 537 3.17 -32.16 -19.66
CA THR A 537 4.42 -31.36 -19.55
C THR A 537 5.07 -31.09 -20.91
N MET A 538 5.06 -32.07 -21.81
CA MET A 538 5.63 -31.92 -23.16
C MET A 538 4.69 -31.07 -24.04
N GLY A 539 3.37 -31.19 -23.83
CA GLY A 539 2.37 -30.33 -24.48
C GLY A 539 2.53 -28.84 -24.17
N ASN A 540 2.83 -28.47 -22.92
CA ASN A 540 3.07 -27.06 -22.55
C ASN A 540 4.30 -26.47 -23.24
N LYS A 541 5.42 -27.20 -23.26
CA LYS A 541 6.63 -26.75 -23.93
C LYS A 541 6.39 -26.54 -25.43
N ILE A 542 5.75 -27.51 -26.09
CA ILE A 542 5.42 -27.41 -27.53
C ILE A 542 4.49 -26.21 -27.79
N ALA A 543 3.46 -26.01 -26.95
CA ALA A 543 2.54 -24.89 -27.08
C ALA A 543 3.24 -23.54 -26.89
N ARG A 544 4.21 -23.44 -25.98
CA ARG A 544 5.01 -22.23 -25.78
C ARG A 544 5.98 -21.99 -26.93
N ASP A 545 6.69 -23.02 -27.38
CA ASP A 545 7.57 -22.96 -28.56
C ASP A 545 6.76 -22.44 -29.76
N ALA A 546 5.55 -22.96 -29.97
CA ALA A 546 4.66 -22.51 -31.03
C ALA A 546 4.11 -21.08 -30.84
N ALA A 547 3.83 -20.64 -29.61
CA ALA A 547 3.48 -19.23 -29.35
C ALA A 547 4.66 -18.30 -29.65
N HIS A 548 5.89 -18.68 -29.29
CA HIS A 548 7.10 -17.95 -29.66
C HIS A 548 7.32 -17.93 -31.18
N GLN A 549 6.96 -19.01 -31.89
CA GLN A 549 6.94 -19.05 -33.36
C GLN A 549 5.96 -18.02 -33.94
N HIS A 550 4.73 -17.97 -33.42
CA HIS A 550 3.72 -16.98 -33.85
C HIS A 550 4.18 -15.54 -33.61
N ILE A 551 4.71 -15.25 -32.42
CA ILE A 551 5.22 -13.93 -32.07
C ILE A 551 6.39 -13.54 -33.00
N THR A 552 7.29 -14.48 -33.29
CA THR A 552 8.40 -14.26 -34.21
C THR A 552 7.91 -13.89 -35.61
N LEU A 553 6.97 -14.66 -36.15
CA LEU A 553 6.38 -14.39 -37.47
C LEU A 553 5.65 -13.05 -37.51
N ALA A 554 4.92 -12.69 -36.46
CA ALA A 554 4.26 -11.39 -36.35
C ALA A 554 5.28 -10.25 -36.35
N CYS A 555 6.33 -10.34 -35.53
CA CYS A 555 7.37 -9.32 -35.48
C CYS A 555 8.08 -9.15 -36.84
N ILE A 556 8.47 -10.25 -37.50
CA ILE A 556 9.16 -10.20 -38.79
C ILE A 556 8.24 -9.65 -39.89
N THR A 557 6.96 -10.04 -39.88
CA THR A 557 5.97 -9.52 -40.84
C THR A 557 5.80 -8.02 -40.65
N TYR A 558 5.65 -7.57 -39.41
CA TYR A 558 5.56 -6.15 -39.09
C TYR A 558 6.80 -5.38 -39.56
N LEU A 559 8.00 -5.87 -39.24
CA LEU A 559 9.26 -5.26 -39.68
C LEU A 559 9.48 -5.34 -41.20
N SER A 560 8.65 -6.10 -41.91
CA SER A 560 8.64 -6.19 -43.37
C SER A 560 7.62 -5.27 -44.04
N PHE A 561 6.88 -4.46 -43.28
CA PHE A 561 5.93 -3.51 -43.84
C PHE A 561 6.63 -2.42 -44.67
N SER A 562 5.89 -1.94 -45.67
CA SER A 562 6.36 -0.96 -46.66
C SER A 562 6.91 0.34 -46.03
N ILE A 563 6.40 0.74 -44.87
CA ILE A 563 6.89 1.92 -44.14
C ILE A 563 8.37 1.80 -43.74
N PHE A 564 8.88 0.58 -43.53
CA PHE A 564 10.26 0.31 -43.16
C PHE A 564 11.20 0.17 -44.38
N GLU A 565 10.66 0.11 -45.60
CA GLU A 565 11.45 0.08 -46.85
C GLU A 565 12.22 1.38 -47.08
N SER A 566 11.83 2.45 -46.37
CA SER A 566 12.58 3.71 -46.30
C SER A 566 13.96 3.57 -45.65
N GLY A 567 14.21 2.47 -44.93
CA GLY A 567 15.49 2.22 -44.26
C GLY A 567 15.61 2.94 -42.91
N PRO A 568 16.83 3.10 -42.37
CA PRO A 568 17.05 3.75 -41.08
C PRO A 568 16.72 5.25 -41.15
N CYS A 569 16.15 5.79 -40.08
CA CYS A 569 15.89 7.22 -39.95
C CYS A 569 17.21 7.98 -39.85
N LEU A 570 17.37 9.07 -40.60
CA LEU A 570 18.62 9.84 -40.59
C LEU A 570 18.64 10.86 -39.45
N GLU A 571 17.47 11.36 -39.06
CA GLU A 571 17.31 12.32 -37.97
C GLU A 571 16.57 11.73 -36.76
N ARG A 572 16.88 12.25 -35.57
CA ARG A 572 16.19 11.82 -34.33
C ARG A 572 14.69 12.15 -34.37
N SER A 573 14.32 13.28 -34.97
CA SER A 573 12.94 13.72 -35.20
C SER A 573 12.14 12.69 -36.00
N GLU A 574 12.74 12.13 -37.05
CA GLU A 574 12.16 11.11 -37.91
C GLU A 574 11.99 9.77 -37.16
N LEU A 575 13.01 9.38 -36.38
CA LEU A 575 12.93 8.17 -35.54
C LEU A 575 11.84 8.29 -34.46
N ASP A 576 11.76 9.44 -33.80
CA ASP A 576 10.72 9.72 -32.81
C ASP A 576 9.32 9.74 -33.45
N GLN A 577 9.18 10.27 -34.67
CA GLN A 577 7.95 10.20 -35.44
C GLN A 577 7.59 8.76 -35.80
N ARG A 578 8.57 7.94 -36.22
CA ARG A 578 8.37 6.52 -36.50
C ARG A 578 7.87 5.77 -35.27
N HIS A 579 8.40 6.04 -34.07
CA HIS A 579 7.91 5.47 -32.80
C HIS A 579 6.48 5.90 -32.48
N ARG A 580 6.14 7.17 -32.76
CA ARG A 580 4.78 7.67 -32.51
C ARG A 580 3.75 7.03 -33.44
N SER A 581 4.11 6.77 -34.69
CA SER A 581 3.20 6.19 -35.69
C SER A 581 3.16 4.66 -35.68
N ASN A 582 4.16 3.99 -35.09
CA ASN A 582 4.32 2.55 -35.13
C ASN A 582 4.61 2.05 -33.71
N LYS A 583 3.56 1.83 -32.91
CA LYS A 583 3.70 1.58 -31.47
C LYS A 583 4.43 0.27 -31.20
N PHE A 584 4.22 -0.75 -32.04
CA PHE A 584 4.84 -2.07 -31.89
C PHE A 584 6.27 -2.17 -32.42
N TYR A 585 6.76 -1.17 -33.16
CA TYR A 585 8.08 -1.18 -33.81
C TYR A 585 9.25 -1.44 -32.88
N ASN A 586 9.21 -0.83 -31.68
CA ASN A 586 10.24 -1.04 -30.66
C ASN A 586 10.31 -2.51 -30.23
N TYR A 587 9.16 -3.07 -29.85
CA TYR A 587 9.08 -4.44 -29.38
C TYR A 587 9.52 -5.41 -30.47
N ALA A 588 8.95 -5.25 -31.68
CA ALA A 588 9.26 -6.09 -32.82
C ALA A 588 10.78 -6.11 -33.08
N SER A 589 11.42 -4.94 -33.19
CA SER A 589 12.85 -4.82 -33.51
C SER A 589 13.77 -5.43 -32.45
N CYS A 590 13.46 -5.21 -31.16
CA CYS A 590 14.34 -5.63 -30.07
C CYS A 590 14.20 -7.12 -29.71
N TYR A 591 13.02 -7.72 -29.93
CA TYR A 591 12.68 -9.01 -29.34
C TYR A 591 12.40 -10.13 -30.35
N TRP A 592 12.15 -9.85 -31.64
CA TRP A 592 11.85 -10.89 -32.65
C TRP A 592 12.89 -12.02 -32.64
N GLY A 593 14.17 -11.67 -32.51
CA GLY A 593 15.25 -12.63 -32.41
C GLY A 593 15.06 -13.53 -31.18
N ARG A 594 14.99 -12.96 -29.99
CA ARG A 594 14.87 -13.78 -28.77
C ARG A 594 13.63 -14.70 -28.79
N HIS A 595 12.52 -14.28 -29.39
CA HIS A 595 11.38 -15.18 -29.64
C HIS A 595 11.72 -16.31 -30.62
N LEU A 596 12.47 -16.04 -31.68
CA LEU A 596 12.96 -17.06 -32.61
C LEU A 596 13.82 -18.10 -31.88
N GLN A 597 14.68 -17.69 -30.94
CA GLN A 597 15.46 -18.62 -30.12
C GLN A 597 14.58 -19.49 -29.21
N CYS A 598 13.52 -18.93 -28.65
CA CYS A 598 12.55 -19.65 -27.82
C CYS A 598 11.57 -20.52 -28.63
N SER A 599 11.63 -20.50 -29.97
CA SER A 599 10.69 -21.21 -30.86
C SER A 599 10.95 -22.72 -31.02
N GLY A 600 11.92 -23.27 -30.30
CA GLY A 600 12.22 -24.70 -30.29
C GLY A 600 12.88 -25.25 -31.57
N PRO A 601 13.01 -26.58 -31.72
CA PRO A 601 13.77 -27.23 -32.78
C PRO A 601 13.12 -27.14 -34.19
N HIS A 602 11.84 -26.78 -34.27
CA HIS A 602 11.12 -26.58 -35.54
C HIS A 602 11.35 -25.21 -36.19
N ILE A 603 12.26 -24.41 -35.64
CA ILE A 603 12.76 -23.13 -36.16
C ILE A 603 13.11 -23.16 -37.66
N SER A 604 13.49 -24.33 -38.20
CA SER A 604 13.84 -24.52 -39.61
C SER A 604 12.72 -24.13 -40.57
N GLY A 605 11.44 -24.33 -40.21
CA GLY A 605 10.30 -23.94 -41.03
C GLY A 605 10.10 -22.42 -41.10
N ILE A 606 10.39 -21.70 -40.02
CA ILE A 606 10.35 -20.22 -39.98
C ILE A 606 11.53 -19.66 -40.75
N VAL A 607 12.73 -20.21 -40.54
CA VAL A 607 13.97 -19.75 -41.19
C VAL A 607 13.94 -20.02 -42.70
N ALA A 608 13.34 -21.13 -43.12
CA ALA A 608 13.10 -21.43 -44.54
C ALA A 608 11.83 -20.77 -45.11
N GLY A 609 11.03 -20.13 -44.26
CA GLY A 609 9.78 -19.48 -44.65
C GLY A 609 10.00 -18.23 -45.51
N GLN A 610 9.00 -17.89 -46.32
CA GLN A 610 9.05 -16.70 -47.18
C GLN A 610 9.25 -15.41 -46.38
N ASN A 611 8.66 -15.29 -45.19
CA ASN A 611 8.71 -14.06 -44.37
C ASN A 611 10.12 -13.76 -43.83
N MET A 612 10.81 -14.77 -43.28
CA MET A 612 12.21 -14.58 -42.85
C MET A 612 13.10 -14.28 -44.05
N THR A 613 12.89 -15.01 -45.16
CA THR A 613 13.68 -14.83 -46.37
C THR A 613 13.48 -13.44 -46.99
N SER A 614 12.25 -12.90 -47.00
CA SER A 614 11.97 -11.56 -47.52
C SER A 614 12.57 -10.49 -46.61
N PHE A 615 12.37 -10.60 -45.30
CA PHE A 615 12.91 -9.66 -44.32
C PHE A 615 14.44 -9.59 -44.41
N VAL A 616 15.11 -10.74 -44.33
CA VAL A 616 16.58 -10.85 -44.37
C VAL A 616 17.16 -10.38 -45.71
N ARG A 617 16.39 -10.39 -46.81
CA ARG A 617 16.83 -9.85 -48.11
C ARG A 617 16.64 -8.34 -48.24
N SER A 618 15.72 -7.74 -47.47
CA SER A 618 15.49 -6.31 -47.50
C SER A 618 16.51 -5.59 -46.61
N ILE A 619 17.60 -5.11 -47.23
CA ILE A 619 18.60 -4.30 -46.54
C ILE A 619 17.96 -3.11 -45.81
N PRO A 620 17.01 -2.34 -46.39
CA PRO A 620 16.34 -1.25 -45.68
C PRO A 620 15.60 -1.72 -44.41
N ASN A 621 14.83 -2.80 -44.49
CA ASN A 621 14.06 -3.28 -43.34
C ASN A 621 14.98 -3.81 -42.22
N VAL A 622 16.06 -4.50 -42.61
CA VAL A 622 17.07 -5.02 -41.67
C VAL A 622 17.81 -3.88 -40.97
N THR A 623 18.27 -2.89 -41.73
CA THR A 623 19.00 -1.73 -41.19
C THR A 623 18.11 -0.87 -40.30
N ALA A 624 16.84 -0.68 -40.67
CA ALA A 624 15.84 -0.03 -39.81
C ALA A 624 15.62 -0.80 -38.50
N SER A 625 15.46 -2.14 -38.56
CA SER A 625 15.30 -2.97 -37.36
C SER A 625 16.53 -2.90 -36.45
N TYR A 626 17.73 -2.90 -37.04
CA TYR A 626 19.00 -2.84 -36.31
C TYR A 626 19.25 -1.48 -35.65
N GLN A 627 18.91 -0.37 -36.33
CA GLN A 627 18.98 0.97 -35.74
C GLN A 627 18.21 1.03 -34.41
N GLN A 628 17.00 0.48 -34.40
CA GLN A 628 16.16 0.45 -33.21
C GLN A 628 16.74 -0.42 -32.08
N LEU A 629 17.38 -1.54 -32.43
CA LEU A 629 18.05 -2.43 -31.48
C LEU A 629 19.24 -1.74 -30.78
N LEU A 630 19.97 -0.89 -31.50
CA LEU A 630 21.11 -0.15 -30.95
C LEU A 630 20.69 0.99 -30.01
N ASP A 631 19.62 1.71 -30.32
CA ASP A 631 19.10 2.83 -29.49
C ASP A 631 18.77 2.39 -28.05
N HIS A 632 18.38 1.12 -27.85
CA HIS A 632 17.98 0.59 -26.54
C HIS A 632 19.08 -0.16 -25.77
N HIS A 633 20.32 -0.22 -26.28
CA HIS A 633 21.40 -0.95 -25.61
C HIS A 633 22.14 -0.08 -24.56
N PRO A 634 22.17 -0.46 -23.26
CA PRO A 634 22.69 0.37 -22.16
C PRO A 634 24.20 0.63 -22.17
N ARG A 635 24.96 0.05 -23.12
CA ARG A 635 26.39 0.30 -23.33
C ARG A 635 26.71 1.34 -24.40
N ARG A 636 25.70 1.95 -25.04
CA ARG A 636 25.85 3.09 -25.96
C ARG A 636 24.89 4.22 -25.57
N LEU A 637 24.97 4.71 -24.34
CA LEU A 637 24.51 6.07 -24.06
C LEU A 637 25.48 7.05 -24.74
N ASN A 638 24.95 7.91 -25.60
CA ASN A 638 25.63 9.00 -26.31
C ASN A 638 26.52 8.64 -27.52
N ILE A 639 25.98 7.96 -28.52
CA ILE A 639 26.39 8.22 -29.91
C ILE A 639 25.14 8.37 -30.76
N LEU A 640 24.66 9.62 -30.89
CA LEU A 640 23.95 10.00 -32.11
C LEU A 640 25.01 9.94 -33.21
N LEU A 641 24.85 8.97 -34.11
CA LEU A 641 25.68 8.88 -35.31
C LEU A 641 25.55 10.19 -36.09
N PRO A 642 26.66 10.78 -36.59
CA PRO A 642 26.60 12.01 -37.37
C PRO A 642 25.63 11.89 -38.55
N SER A 643 25.03 13.00 -38.95
CA SER A 643 24.00 13.13 -40.01
C SER A 643 24.39 12.52 -41.36
N ASP A 644 25.68 12.23 -41.56
CA ASP A 644 26.27 11.68 -42.79
C ASP A 644 26.66 10.18 -42.69
N SER A 645 26.54 9.55 -41.51
CA SER A 645 26.84 8.11 -41.36
C SER A 645 25.61 7.26 -41.69
N GLN A 646 25.57 6.78 -42.92
CA GLN A 646 24.71 5.68 -43.33
C GLN A 646 24.98 4.49 -42.39
N ILE A 647 23.96 3.88 -41.80
CA ILE A 647 24.15 2.68 -40.96
C ILE A 647 24.46 1.50 -41.88
N TRP A 648 25.72 1.10 -41.96
CA TRP A 648 26.15 -0.08 -42.69
C TRP A 648 26.00 -1.28 -41.77
N THR A 649 24.84 -1.95 -41.81
CA THR A 649 24.68 -3.26 -41.19
C THR A 649 24.16 -4.25 -42.22
N THR A 650 24.69 -5.46 -42.18
CA THR A 650 24.27 -6.53 -43.09
C THR A 650 23.34 -7.49 -42.35
N PRO A 651 22.48 -8.23 -43.08
CA PRO A 651 21.71 -9.31 -42.48
C PRO A 651 22.58 -10.35 -41.74
N LEU A 652 23.86 -10.48 -42.13
CA LEU A 652 24.83 -11.35 -41.47
C LEU A 652 25.19 -10.85 -40.06
N HIS A 653 25.32 -9.54 -39.85
CA HIS A 653 25.53 -8.95 -38.52
C HIS A 653 24.34 -9.22 -37.58
N LEU A 654 23.12 -9.09 -38.09
CA LEU A 654 21.89 -9.38 -37.34
C LEU A 654 21.82 -10.87 -36.95
N ALA A 655 22.10 -11.77 -37.90
CA ALA A 655 22.12 -13.21 -37.66
C ALA A 655 23.24 -13.62 -36.67
N ALA A 656 24.41 -12.99 -36.77
CA ALA A 656 25.54 -13.12 -35.87
C ALA A 656 25.22 -12.63 -34.45
N PHE A 657 24.60 -11.46 -34.31
CA PHE A 657 24.22 -10.85 -33.05
C PHE A 657 23.32 -11.76 -32.20
N PHE A 658 22.37 -12.44 -32.86
CA PHE A 658 21.45 -13.35 -32.21
C PHE A 658 21.91 -14.82 -32.18
N GLY A 659 22.98 -15.19 -32.90
CA GLY A 659 23.54 -16.54 -32.87
C GLY A 659 22.83 -17.57 -33.78
N TYR A 660 22.20 -17.13 -34.88
CA TYR A 660 21.40 -18.02 -35.73
C TYR A 660 22.20 -18.75 -36.80
N CYS A 661 22.74 -19.92 -36.44
CA CYS A 661 23.46 -20.80 -37.35
C CYS A 661 22.72 -21.06 -38.67
N SER A 662 21.40 -21.28 -38.64
CA SER A 662 20.61 -21.57 -39.84
C SER A 662 20.45 -20.35 -40.75
N VAL A 663 20.28 -19.15 -40.18
CA VAL A 663 20.19 -17.89 -40.95
C VAL A 663 21.57 -17.52 -41.49
N VAL A 664 22.63 -17.72 -40.72
CA VAL A 664 24.02 -17.53 -41.17
C VAL A 664 24.33 -18.47 -42.35
N LYS A 665 23.99 -19.77 -42.25
CA LYS A 665 24.14 -20.72 -43.37
C LYS A 665 23.35 -20.31 -44.60
N LEU A 666 22.11 -19.85 -44.42
CA LEU A 666 21.27 -19.35 -45.51
C LEU A 666 21.91 -18.14 -46.20
N LEU A 667 22.44 -17.20 -45.42
CA LEU A 667 23.10 -15.99 -45.91
C LEU A 667 24.41 -16.28 -46.63
N LEU A 668 25.28 -17.12 -46.06
CA LEU A 668 26.52 -17.57 -46.68
C LEU A 668 26.24 -18.34 -47.98
N GLY A 669 25.23 -19.22 -47.99
CA GLY A 669 24.76 -19.91 -49.20
C GLY A 669 24.15 -18.99 -50.27
N LYS A 670 23.95 -17.70 -49.94
CA LYS A 670 23.52 -16.63 -50.86
C LYS A 670 24.61 -15.59 -51.10
N ASN A 671 25.88 -15.93 -50.85
CA ASN A 671 27.05 -15.08 -51.05
C ASN A 671 27.00 -13.77 -50.24
N ALA A 672 26.47 -13.82 -49.01
CA ALA A 672 26.64 -12.70 -48.08
C ALA A 672 28.13 -12.46 -47.80
N ASP A 673 28.55 -11.19 -47.86
CA ASP A 673 29.93 -10.80 -47.58
C ASP A 673 30.26 -11.01 -46.10
N ILE A 674 31.23 -11.90 -45.85
CA ILE A 674 31.68 -12.29 -44.51
C ILE A 674 32.60 -11.25 -43.89
N GLU A 675 33.29 -10.46 -44.73
CA GLU A 675 34.25 -9.42 -44.34
C GLU A 675 33.59 -8.04 -44.25
N ALA A 676 32.29 -7.95 -44.55
CA ALA A 676 31.55 -6.71 -44.37
C ALA A 676 31.64 -6.25 -42.91
N THR A 677 32.03 -4.99 -42.72
CA THR A 677 32.14 -4.35 -41.40
C THR A 677 30.93 -3.47 -41.12
N ASP A 678 30.49 -3.47 -39.86
CA ASP A 678 29.50 -2.50 -39.38
C ASP A 678 30.10 -1.10 -39.15
N ASP A 679 29.28 -0.14 -38.74
CA ASP A 679 29.72 1.24 -38.44
C ASP A 679 30.76 1.34 -37.32
N SER A 680 30.91 0.30 -36.50
CA SER A 680 31.99 0.18 -35.51
C SER A 680 33.24 -0.50 -36.05
N GLY A 681 33.30 -0.79 -37.36
CA GLY A 681 34.38 -1.54 -37.99
C GLY A 681 34.36 -3.03 -37.62
N GLY A 682 33.29 -3.53 -36.98
CA GLY A 682 33.18 -4.90 -36.53
C GLY A 682 32.59 -5.79 -37.63
N THR A 683 33.21 -6.93 -37.94
CA THR A 683 32.62 -7.94 -38.83
C THR A 683 31.56 -8.77 -38.09
N ALA A 684 30.77 -9.56 -38.83
CA ALA A 684 29.84 -10.52 -38.25
C ALA A 684 30.53 -11.51 -37.27
N LEU A 685 31.79 -11.89 -37.55
CA LEU A 685 32.59 -12.74 -36.65
C LEU A 685 32.87 -12.03 -35.31
N SER A 686 33.21 -10.74 -35.35
CA SER A 686 33.47 -9.94 -34.15
C SER A 686 32.25 -9.81 -33.24
N VAL A 687 31.07 -9.57 -33.83
CA VAL A 687 29.79 -9.46 -33.11
C VAL A 687 29.42 -10.80 -32.47
N THR A 688 29.63 -11.89 -33.21
CA THR A 688 29.37 -13.25 -32.74
C THR A 688 30.28 -13.63 -31.56
N ALA A 689 31.57 -13.33 -31.67
CA ALA A 689 32.55 -13.60 -30.63
C ALA A 689 32.24 -12.82 -29.34
N GLN A 690 31.87 -11.53 -29.46
CA GLN A 690 31.47 -10.70 -28.33
C GLN A 690 30.24 -11.27 -27.59
N ARG A 691 29.33 -11.92 -28.31
CA ARG A 691 28.09 -12.50 -27.78
C ARG A 691 28.25 -13.96 -27.31
N GLY A 692 29.41 -14.58 -27.54
CA GLY A 692 29.70 -15.95 -27.10
C GLY A 692 29.01 -17.05 -27.93
N HIS A 693 28.59 -16.77 -29.16
CA HIS A 693 27.87 -17.72 -30.01
C HIS A 693 28.83 -18.67 -30.74
N VAL A 694 29.44 -19.61 -30.01
CA VAL A 694 30.51 -20.51 -30.50
C VAL A 694 30.16 -21.22 -31.82
N ALA A 695 28.92 -21.71 -31.97
CA ALA A 695 28.50 -22.43 -33.17
C ALA A 695 28.46 -21.54 -34.42
N VAL A 696 28.19 -20.24 -34.28
CA VAL A 696 28.24 -19.28 -35.39
C VAL A 696 29.67 -18.84 -35.67
N VAL A 697 30.53 -18.73 -34.64
CA VAL A 697 31.98 -18.49 -34.84
C VAL A 697 32.57 -19.58 -35.72
N GLN A 698 32.22 -20.85 -35.49
CA GLN A 698 32.64 -21.98 -36.32
C GLN A 698 32.10 -21.95 -37.76
N LEU A 699 31.01 -21.23 -38.03
CA LEU A 699 30.46 -21.09 -39.39
C LEU A 699 31.06 -19.90 -40.14
N LEU A 700 31.62 -18.93 -39.41
CA LEU A 700 32.21 -17.71 -39.94
C LEU A 700 33.74 -17.77 -40.04
N LEU A 701 34.35 -18.86 -39.56
CA LEU A 701 35.75 -19.25 -39.76
C LEU A 701 35.81 -20.35 -40.82
#